data_AF-A0A1V8T9U7-F1
#
_entry.id   AF-A0A1V8T9U7-F1
#
_cell.length_a   1.000
_cell.length_b   1.000
_cell.length_c   1.000
_cell.angle_alpha   90.00
_cell.angle_beta   90.00
_cell.angle_gamma   90.00
#
_symmetry.space_group_name_H-M   'P 1'
#
loop_
_entity.id
_entity.type
_entity.pdbx_description
1 polymer ?
#
loop_
_entity_poly.entity_id
_entity_poly.type
_entity_poly.pdbx_seq_one_letter_code
_entity_poly.pdbx_strand_id
1 'polypeptide(L)'
;MSVYEVKPVPSVDELPSKESGSDVTRHDARSPTGVKRIFNFTQMFFFALSYMASWESIIPNVGLAFYNGGPRALVWGCFIVFPGVLCQVASFAELSSIQPIAGAQYHWTWHLAPAKYRRSITWFQGWITWFAWISLLAGVVNIAANVTTTLATTSYPGYVAQGWHTILIMWAYLLVLGLLNMYAFWIIPYIEIFAGFVHIALWIAMAAVLLAMAPRHDADFVFLQKANLSGWESDFVSFNLGIVLITWGFVGFDASAHISEETRKASSTIPRTMFWGIVSNMLLSFGMILIFMTCLGDVDAVLAAGYPLIAICLSATKSVAGASALVGGNLMTIVSSTIGSITSASRLTWAWSRDGALPAYFSRVDPKQHVPVRRAGVAVNVFALVYTAWLGIFMVFPNYLPIDANYMNYALPINAFIWLIALVTWFAWARNHWPGLDIELIDKIVADGEANRLTRHQKFATSDFSMADALEETNTGVSRTVKDLFAGAVGGIAQVLIGQPFDIVKVRLQTTTNYSGAYDCATQILRNEGPAAFYKGTLTPLIGIGACVSVQFGAFNYAKRAFESRNAATASATSKLLPLESSSQLSYGQYYLAGAFAGLSNTVLSSPIEHIRIRLQTQPHGAARLYSGPLDCISKLSRSPSITQGLYRGTSVTLLREAQAYGAWFLSFEYMMNADVARNNYARSAVPTWKIALYGGLAGEMLWLTSYPFDVVKSKMQTDGFGAQQKYGSMRACFGSIWRTEGMRGFWRGIGPTLLRALPVSAGTFVTVEMVMKAIN
;
A
#
# COMPACT_ATOMS: atom_id res chain seq x y z
N MET A 1 36.95 -8.56 15.19
CA MET A 1 36.17 -8.59 13.94
C MET A 1 36.15 -10.05 13.48
N SER A 2 35.24 -10.88 14.02
CA SER A 2 35.03 -12.24 13.52
C SER A 2 33.71 -12.24 12.75
N VAL A 3 33.81 -12.44 11.45
CA VAL A 3 32.68 -12.67 10.55
C VAL A 3 31.98 -13.93 11.04
N TYR A 4 30.70 -13.83 11.38
CA TYR A 4 29.89 -15.01 11.64
C TYR A 4 29.77 -15.80 10.34
N GLU A 5 30.39 -16.96 10.32
CA GLU A 5 30.22 -17.98 9.29
C GLU A 5 28.75 -18.42 9.31
N VAL A 6 28.02 -18.06 8.26
CA VAL A 6 26.68 -18.62 8.01
C VAL A 6 26.90 -20.12 7.80
N LYS A 7 26.43 -20.96 8.73
CA LYS A 7 26.46 -22.41 8.52
C LYS A 7 25.77 -22.72 7.18
N PRO A 8 26.36 -23.55 6.31
CA PRO A 8 25.72 -23.94 5.07
C PRO A 8 24.40 -24.65 5.38
N VAL A 9 23.39 -24.37 4.55
CA VAL A 9 22.12 -25.09 4.54
C VAL A 9 22.44 -26.58 4.37
N PRO A 10 21.94 -27.49 5.24
CA PRO A 10 22.19 -28.92 5.08
C PRO A 10 21.72 -29.38 3.69
N SER A 11 22.50 -30.25 3.06
CA SER A 11 22.11 -30.83 1.77
C SER A 11 20.84 -31.65 1.93
N VAL A 12 20.05 -31.78 0.85
CA VAL A 12 18.76 -32.51 0.86
C VAL A 12 18.93 -33.96 1.34
N ASP A 13 20.14 -34.51 1.24
CA ASP A 13 20.50 -35.87 1.63
C ASP A 13 20.74 -36.06 3.15
N GLU A 14 20.82 -34.97 3.92
CA GLU A 14 21.03 -35.02 5.39
C GLU A 14 19.71 -34.96 6.20
N LEU A 15 18.56 -34.87 5.54
CA LEU A 15 17.25 -34.94 6.20
C LEU A 15 16.91 -36.41 6.52
N PRO A 16 16.41 -36.73 7.72
CA PRO A 16 16.03 -38.10 8.08
C PRO A 16 15.03 -38.63 7.06
N SER A 17 15.35 -39.78 6.47
CA SER A 17 14.49 -40.48 5.52
C SER A 17 13.15 -40.75 6.20
N LYS A 18 12.06 -40.29 5.55
CA LYS A 18 10.70 -40.60 5.99
C LYS A 18 10.54 -42.12 6.01
N GLU A 19 10.33 -42.67 7.20
CA GLU A 19 9.87 -44.05 7.37
C GLU A 19 8.67 -44.31 6.45
N SER A 20 8.79 -45.38 5.69
CA SER A 20 7.76 -45.92 4.81
C SER A 20 6.63 -46.52 5.64
N GLY A 21 5.41 -46.00 5.49
CA GLY A 21 4.23 -46.64 6.09
C GLY A 21 2.96 -45.81 5.98
N SER A 22 2.14 -46.17 5.00
CA SER A 22 0.67 -46.05 4.95
C SER A 22 -0.03 -44.87 5.65
N ASP A 23 -0.68 -44.07 4.80
CA ASP A 23 -1.96 -43.35 5.00
C ASP A 23 -1.86 -41.83 4.75
N VAL A 24 -1.62 -41.47 3.49
CA VAL A 24 -1.70 -40.09 3.01
C VAL A 24 -3.10 -39.86 2.44
N THR A 25 -4.10 -39.90 3.30
CA THR A 25 -5.44 -39.39 2.99
C THR A 25 -5.69 -38.11 3.81
N ARG A 26 -6.02 -37.02 3.11
CA ARG A 26 -6.44 -35.68 3.58
C ARG A 26 -6.42 -35.44 5.12
N HIS A 27 -5.38 -34.80 5.65
CA HIS A 27 -5.45 -34.17 6.97
C HIS A 27 -4.79 -32.79 7.03
N ASP A 28 -5.55 -31.86 7.62
CA ASP A 28 -5.25 -30.47 7.99
C ASP A 28 -3.76 -30.12 8.16
N ALA A 29 -3.28 -29.14 7.40
CA ALA A 29 -1.93 -28.57 7.55
C ALA A 29 -1.78 -27.82 8.90
N ARG A 30 -1.36 -28.55 9.94
CA ARG A 30 -1.07 -28.05 11.29
C ARG A 30 0.27 -27.30 11.31
N SER A 31 0.38 -26.25 12.13
CA SER A 31 1.65 -25.59 12.40
C SER A 31 2.50 -26.41 13.40
N PRO A 32 3.83 -26.20 13.46
CA PRO A 32 4.70 -26.85 14.44
C PRO A 32 4.32 -26.60 15.91
N THR A 33 3.54 -25.54 16.18
CA THR A 33 3.02 -25.17 17.50
C THR A 33 1.64 -25.77 17.82
N GLY A 34 1.07 -26.57 16.91
CA GLY A 34 -0.21 -27.27 17.10
C GLY A 34 -1.46 -26.45 16.72
N VAL A 35 -1.27 -25.23 16.21
CA VAL A 35 -2.35 -24.32 15.80
C VAL A 35 -2.76 -24.57 14.34
N LYS A 36 -4.05 -24.42 14.01
CA LYS A 36 -4.58 -24.66 12.65
C LYS A 36 -4.42 -23.43 11.74
N ARG A 37 -3.91 -23.66 10.51
CA ARG A 37 -3.77 -22.60 9.49
C ARG A 37 -5.11 -22.26 8.81
N ILE A 38 -5.80 -21.27 9.36
CA ILE A 38 -7.13 -20.87 8.89
C ILE A 38 -7.11 -19.64 7.97
N PHE A 39 -6.15 -18.72 8.12
CA PHE A 39 -6.15 -17.46 7.37
C PHE A 39 -5.40 -17.57 6.04
N ASN A 40 -6.01 -17.05 4.98
CA ASN A 40 -5.38 -16.78 3.69
C ASN A 40 -5.05 -15.28 3.52
N PHE A 41 -4.39 -14.91 2.41
CA PHE A 41 -4.00 -13.52 2.16
C PHE A 41 -5.18 -12.55 2.17
N THR A 42 -6.29 -12.89 1.51
CA THR A 42 -7.47 -12.01 1.42
C THR A 42 -8.08 -11.78 2.80
N GLN A 43 -8.21 -12.84 3.60
CA GLN A 43 -8.69 -12.74 4.99
C GLN A 43 -7.76 -11.89 5.84
N MET A 44 -6.45 -12.08 5.74
CA MET A 44 -5.47 -11.28 6.47
C MET A 44 -5.48 -9.81 6.03
N PHE A 45 -5.60 -9.54 4.73
CA PHE A 45 -5.70 -8.18 4.20
C PHE A 45 -6.94 -7.45 4.74
N PHE A 46 -8.11 -8.08 4.67
CA PHE A 46 -9.34 -7.47 5.20
C PHE A 46 -9.29 -7.34 6.72
N PHE A 47 -8.72 -8.31 7.44
CA PHE A 47 -8.43 -8.19 8.88
C PHE A 47 -7.56 -6.97 9.19
N ALA A 48 -6.45 -6.77 8.48
CA ALA A 48 -5.60 -5.61 8.71
C ALA A 48 -6.33 -4.30 8.37
N LEU A 49 -7.13 -4.30 7.30
CA LEU A 49 -7.92 -3.15 6.88
C LEU A 49 -8.97 -2.76 7.93
N SER A 50 -9.82 -3.70 8.35
CA SER A 50 -10.90 -3.52 9.33
C SER A 50 -10.37 -3.28 10.74
N TYR A 51 -9.26 -3.91 11.12
CA TYR A 51 -8.71 -3.78 12.46
C TYR A 51 -8.23 -2.35 12.73
N MET A 52 -7.50 -1.74 11.79
CA MET A 52 -7.00 -0.38 11.97
C MET A 52 -8.14 0.65 11.94
N ALA A 53 -9.17 0.44 11.12
CA ALA A 53 -10.36 1.31 11.01
C ALA A 53 -9.98 2.80 11.12
N SER A 54 -9.01 3.21 10.31
CA SER A 54 -8.19 4.39 10.62
C SER A 54 -9.02 5.68 10.59
N TRP A 55 -9.92 5.81 9.60
CA TRP A 55 -10.78 6.98 9.49
C TRP A 55 -11.88 6.95 10.55
N GLU A 56 -12.40 5.78 10.90
CA GLU A 56 -13.34 5.62 12.00
C GLU A 56 -12.74 5.95 13.37
N SER A 57 -11.41 5.86 13.50
CA SER A 57 -10.69 6.20 14.73
C SER A 57 -10.31 7.68 14.81
N ILE A 58 -9.91 8.29 13.68
CA ILE A 58 -9.48 9.70 13.62
C ILE A 58 -10.67 10.65 13.81
N ILE A 59 -11.75 10.41 13.06
CA ILE A 59 -12.84 11.36 12.90
C ILE A 59 -13.64 11.62 14.19
N PRO A 60 -14.01 10.61 14.99
CA PRO A 60 -14.67 10.86 16.27
C PRO A 60 -13.80 11.56 17.29
N ASN A 61 -12.47 11.49 17.14
CA ASN A 61 -11.51 12.09 18.05
C ASN A 61 -11.00 13.45 17.55
N VAL A 62 -11.66 14.04 16.54
CA VAL A 62 -11.27 15.32 15.90
C VAL A 62 -11.05 16.46 16.89
N GLY A 63 -11.73 16.42 18.04
CA GLY A 63 -11.54 17.38 19.12
C GLY A 63 -10.06 17.55 19.48
N LEU A 64 -9.31 16.47 19.61
CA LEU A 64 -7.88 16.52 19.96
C LEU A 64 -7.08 17.42 19.01
N ALA A 65 -7.39 17.39 17.70
CA ALA A 65 -6.75 18.25 16.72
C ALA A 65 -7.25 19.70 16.79
N PHE A 66 -8.53 19.96 17.03
CA PHE A 66 -9.03 21.34 17.18
C PHE A 66 -8.47 22.03 18.44
N TYR A 67 -8.30 21.27 19.51
CA TYR A 67 -7.62 21.77 20.69
C TYR A 67 -6.12 22.01 20.44
N ASN A 68 -5.50 21.25 19.55
CA ASN A 68 -4.07 21.27 19.27
C ASN A 68 -3.79 21.44 17.77
N GLY A 69 -3.78 22.68 17.27
CA GLY A 69 -3.28 23.00 15.93
C GLY A 69 -4.36 23.21 14.84
N GLY A 70 -5.56 22.69 15.02
CA GLY A 70 -6.73 22.90 14.15
C GLY A 70 -6.81 22.03 12.89
N PRO A 71 -7.72 22.35 11.96
CA PRO A 71 -7.89 21.64 10.68
C PRO A 71 -6.59 21.46 9.90
N ARG A 72 -5.74 22.48 9.89
CA ARG A 72 -4.43 22.42 9.22
C ARG A 72 -3.55 21.28 9.75
N ALA A 73 -3.63 20.96 11.04
CA ALA A 73 -2.80 19.94 11.66
C ALA A 73 -3.24 18.55 11.18
N LEU A 74 -4.55 18.33 11.01
CA LEU A 74 -5.07 17.09 10.43
C LEU A 74 -4.66 16.89 8.97
N VAL A 75 -4.80 17.93 8.15
CA VAL A 75 -4.54 17.80 6.71
C VAL A 75 -3.05 17.74 6.42
N TRP A 76 -2.27 18.68 6.93
CA TRP A 76 -0.82 18.72 6.67
C TRP A 76 -0.05 17.69 7.48
N GLY A 77 -0.54 17.32 8.66
CA GLY A 77 0.04 16.26 9.47
C GLY A 77 0.06 14.91 8.77
N CYS A 78 -0.90 14.63 7.87
CA CYS A 78 -0.89 13.41 7.07
C CYS A 78 0.40 13.27 6.25
N PHE A 79 0.93 14.36 5.69
CA PHE A 79 2.16 14.32 4.90
C PHE A 79 3.44 14.09 5.72
N ILE A 80 3.35 14.22 7.05
CA ILE A 80 4.44 13.92 7.98
C ILE A 80 4.28 12.51 8.54
N VAL A 81 3.08 12.19 9.01
CA VAL A 81 2.77 10.92 9.68
C VAL A 81 2.79 9.77 8.68
N PHE A 82 2.25 9.94 7.46
CA PHE A 82 2.13 8.83 6.52
C PHE A 82 3.49 8.27 6.08
N PRO A 83 4.47 9.09 5.65
CA PRO A 83 5.81 8.57 5.36
C PRO A 83 6.45 7.89 6.58
N GLY A 84 6.30 8.45 7.78
CA GLY A 84 6.83 7.87 9.01
C GLY A 84 6.28 6.47 9.31
N VAL A 85 4.95 6.32 9.23
CA VAL A 85 4.26 5.04 9.42
C VAL A 85 4.62 4.05 8.29
N LEU A 86 4.75 4.52 7.04
CA LEU A 86 5.19 3.67 5.92
C LEU A 86 6.62 3.14 6.11
N CYS A 87 7.54 3.97 6.60
CA CYS A 87 8.88 3.53 6.94
C CYS A 87 8.84 2.47 8.06
N GLN A 88 8.05 2.71 9.11
CA GLN A 88 7.91 1.77 10.22
C GLN A 88 7.35 0.42 9.77
N VAL A 89 6.28 0.40 8.97
CA VAL A 89 5.69 -0.85 8.48
C VAL A 89 6.57 -1.55 7.46
N ALA A 90 7.34 -0.83 6.64
CA ALA A 90 8.28 -1.45 5.70
C ALA A 90 9.35 -2.26 6.47
N SER A 91 9.90 -1.70 7.56
CA SER A 91 10.85 -2.41 8.43
C SER A 91 10.21 -3.62 9.11
N PHE A 92 8.99 -3.48 9.64
CA PHE A 92 8.29 -4.61 10.26
C PHE A 92 7.92 -5.70 9.25
N ALA A 93 7.52 -5.30 8.03
CA ALA A 93 7.23 -6.23 6.94
C ALA A 93 8.48 -7.03 6.57
N GLU A 94 9.64 -6.38 6.40
CA GLU A 94 10.91 -7.09 6.14
C GLU A 94 11.21 -8.14 7.22
N LEU A 95 11.15 -7.75 8.50
CA LEU A 95 11.39 -8.66 9.63
C LEU A 95 10.38 -9.82 9.69
N SER A 96 9.10 -9.52 9.48
CA SER A 96 8.03 -10.54 9.46
C SER A 96 8.14 -11.51 8.27
N SER A 97 8.77 -11.08 7.18
CA SER A 97 9.00 -11.96 6.02
C SER A 97 10.06 -13.02 6.30
N ILE A 98 11.03 -12.69 7.16
CA ILE A 98 12.09 -13.59 7.61
C ILE A 98 11.55 -14.50 8.72
N GLN A 99 10.89 -13.92 9.72
CA GLN A 99 10.46 -14.64 10.91
C GLN A 99 9.00 -14.30 11.26
N PRO A 100 8.03 -14.96 10.61
CA PRO A 100 6.60 -14.79 10.87
C PRO A 100 6.18 -15.65 12.07
N ILE A 101 6.40 -15.19 13.29
CA ILE A 101 6.05 -15.91 14.54
C ILE A 101 5.16 -15.06 15.47
N ALA A 102 4.28 -15.69 16.25
CA ALA A 102 3.56 -14.98 17.29
C ALA A 102 4.55 -14.42 18.32
N GLY A 103 4.36 -13.16 18.75
CA GLY A 103 5.36 -12.47 19.59
C GLY A 103 6.56 -11.90 18.83
N ALA A 104 6.44 -11.77 17.51
CA ALA A 104 7.52 -11.43 16.58
C ALA A 104 8.46 -10.30 17.06
N GLN A 105 7.93 -9.24 17.66
CA GLN A 105 8.72 -8.08 18.08
C GLN A 105 9.86 -8.42 19.05
N TYR A 106 9.61 -9.23 20.08
CA TYR A 106 10.66 -9.61 21.03
C TYR A 106 11.58 -10.69 20.45
N HIS A 107 11.07 -11.52 19.54
CA HIS A 107 11.89 -12.45 18.75
C HIS A 107 12.89 -11.71 17.85
N TRP A 108 12.45 -10.72 17.07
CA TRP A 108 13.34 -9.89 16.25
C TRP A 108 14.36 -9.14 17.11
N THR A 109 13.93 -8.66 18.28
CA THR A 109 14.81 -8.01 19.25
C THR A 109 15.91 -8.96 19.74
N TRP A 110 15.61 -10.23 19.98
CA TRP A 110 16.62 -11.22 20.35
C TRP A 110 17.71 -11.36 19.27
N HIS A 111 17.33 -11.42 18.01
CA HIS A 111 18.29 -11.57 16.91
C HIS A 111 19.12 -10.30 16.67
N LEU A 112 18.52 -9.13 16.79
CA LEU A 112 19.17 -7.84 16.53
C LEU A 112 19.94 -7.27 17.72
N ALA A 113 19.60 -7.67 18.95
CA ALA A 113 20.26 -7.17 20.14
C ALA A 113 21.71 -7.69 20.28
N PRO A 114 22.65 -6.84 20.74
CA PRO A 114 24.02 -7.25 21.02
C PRO A 114 24.06 -8.44 21.99
N ALA A 115 24.92 -9.44 21.72
CA ALA A 115 24.97 -10.70 22.46
C ALA A 115 25.03 -10.52 23.99
N LYS A 116 25.76 -9.50 24.46
CA LYS A 116 25.91 -9.19 25.89
C LYS A 116 24.60 -8.79 26.58
N TYR A 117 23.71 -8.08 25.88
CA TYR A 117 22.48 -7.50 26.46
C TYR A 117 21.20 -8.14 25.89
N ARG A 118 21.35 -9.14 25.02
CA ARG A 118 20.25 -9.80 24.31
C ARG A 118 19.13 -10.26 25.23
N ARG A 119 19.45 -11.05 26.26
CA ARG A 119 18.46 -11.53 27.24
C ARG A 119 17.73 -10.37 27.93
N SER A 120 18.46 -9.38 28.44
CA SER A 120 17.83 -8.24 29.11
C SER A 120 16.91 -7.44 28.17
N ILE A 121 17.39 -7.07 26.98
CA ILE A 121 16.62 -6.21 26.06
C ILE A 121 15.37 -6.94 25.56
N THR A 122 15.47 -8.23 25.22
CA THR A 122 14.31 -9.04 24.82
C THR A 122 13.27 -9.15 25.94
N TRP A 123 13.70 -9.28 27.20
CA TRP A 123 12.78 -9.33 28.35
C TRP A 123 11.97 -8.04 28.48
N PHE A 124 12.65 -6.88 28.45
CA PHE A 124 11.97 -5.58 28.51
C PHE A 124 11.03 -5.40 27.33
N GLN A 125 11.48 -5.74 26.13
CA GLN A 125 10.66 -5.59 24.93
C GLN A 125 9.38 -6.43 25.01
N GLY A 126 9.47 -7.70 25.41
CA GLY A 126 8.28 -8.56 25.46
C GLY A 126 7.24 -8.09 26.49
N TRP A 127 7.67 -7.58 27.66
CA TRP A 127 6.77 -6.96 28.63
C TRP A 127 6.09 -5.70 28.08
N ILE A 128 6.83 -4.83 27.39
CA ILE A 128 6.29 -3.61 26.79
C ILE A 128 5.26 -3.98 25.71
N THR A 129 5.60 -4.89 24.80
CA THR A 129 4.69 -5.33 23.74
C THR A 129 3.42 -5.96 24.33
N TRP A 130 3.56 -6.85 25.32
CA TRP A 130 2.41 -7.52 25.95
C TRP A 130 1.46 -6.52 26.64
N PHE A 131 1.99 -5.60 27.46
CA PHE A 131 1.16 -4.58 28.12
C PHE A 131 0.54 -3.59 27.14
N ALA A 132 1.25 -3.20 26.08
CA ALA A 132 0.73 -2.29 25.06
C ALA A 132 -0.51 -2.88 24.38
N TRP A 133 -0.47 -4.17 24.02
CA TRP A 133 -1.59 -4.86 23.37
C TRP A 133 -2.80 -5.06 24.30
N ILE A 134 -2.58 -5.32 25.59
CA ILE A 134 -3.68 -5.37 26.57
C ILE A 134 -4.31 -3.99 26.77
N SER A 135 -3.48 -2.95 26.83
CA SER A 135 -3.96 -1.58 26.96
C SER A 135 -4.73 -1.12 25.73
N LEU A 136 -4.27 -1.51 24.55
CA LEU A 136 -4.95 -1.24 23.29
C LEU A 136 -6.33 -1.91 23.25
N LEU A 137 -6.45 -3.16 23.70
CA LEU A 137 -7.74 -3.85 23.80
C LEU A 137 -8.74 -3.07 24.69
N ALA A 138 -8.29 -2.59 25.85
CA ALA A 138 -9.14 -1.78 26.74
C ALA A 138 -9.62 -0.49 26.06
N GLY A 139 -8.73 0.18 25.31
CA GLY A 139 -9.06 1.39 24.55
C GLY A 139 -10.09 1.15 23.44
N VAL A 140 -9.90 0.10 22.62
CA VAL A 140 -10.82 -0.20 21.50
C VAL A 140 -12.21 -0.58 22.02
N VAL A 141 -12.29 -1.36 23.11
CA VAL A 141 -13.57 -1.70 23.76
C VAL A 141 -14.25 -0.47 24.36
N ASN A 142 -13.47 0.47 24.93
CA ASN A 142 -14.01 1.72 25.45
C ASN A 142 -14.66 2.55 24.34
N ILE A 143 -14.02 2.66 23.17
CA ILE A 143 -14.59 3.34 22.00
C ILE A 143 -15.91 2.68 21.58
N ALA A 144 -15.94 1.35 21.47
CA ALA A 144 -17.17 0.62 21.13
C ALA A 144 -18.32 0.95 22.11
N ALA A 145 -18.04 0.89 23.41
CA ALA A 145 -19.03 1.19 24.45
C ALA A 145 -19.52 2.64 24.41
N ASN A 146 -18.62 3.61 24.20
CA ASN A 146 -18.99 5.01 24.05
C ASN A 146 -19.93 5.20 22.86
N VAL A 147 -19.62 4.63 21.69
CA VAL A 147 -20.50 4.69 20.52
C VAL A 147 -21.87 4.09 20.80
N THR A 148 -21.94 2.93 21.47
CA THR A 148 -23.20 2.32 21.87
C THR A 148 -24.04 3.25 22.76
N THR A 149 -23.42 3.84 23.78
CA THR A 149 -24.14 4.78 24.67
C THR A 149 -24.57 6.06 23.97
N THR A 150 -23.76 6.58 23.05
CA THR A 150 -24.11 7.74 22.21
C THR A 150 -25.30 7.44 21.31
N LEU A 151 -25.30 6.29 20.63
CA LEU A 151 -26.42 5.86 19.78
C LEU A 151 -27.71 5.72 20.59
N ALA A 152 -27.63 5.14 21.79
CA ALA A 152 -28.77 5.03 22.70
C ALA A 152 -29.30 6.41 23.13
N THR A 153 -28.42 7.32 23.56
CA THR A 153 -28.79 8.68 23.99
C THR A 153 -29.42 9.47 22.84
N THR A 154 -28.90 9.32 21.62
CA THR A 154 -29.40 10.02 20.44
C THR A 154 -30.76 9.47 19.98
N SER A 155 -30.97 8.16 20.09
CA SER A 155 -32.19 7.50 19.63
C SER A 155 -33.32 7.55 20.66
N TYR A 156 -32.99 7.65 21.95
CA TYR A 156 -33.95 7.63 23.05
C TYR A 156 -33.77 8.88 23.94
N PRO A 157 -34.55 9.96 23.71
CA PRO A 157 -34.40 11.23 24.42
C PRO A 157 -34.55 11.15 25.95
N GLY A 158 -35.18 10.11 26.49
CA GLY A 158 -35.32 9.88 27.93
C GLY A 158 -34.15 9.13 28.58
N TYR A 159 -33.17 8.67 27.80
CA TYR A 159 -32.02 7.92 28.30
C TYR A 159 -30.85 8.86 28.59
N VAL A 160 -30.38 8.87 29.85
CA VAL A 160 -29.20 9.62 30.28
C VAL A 160 -28.06 8.64 30.50
N ALA A 161 -27.02 8.72 29.66
CA ALA A 161 -25.83 7.88 29.81
C ALA A 161 -25.07 8.24 31.10
N GLN A 162 -24.70 7.22 31.87
CA GLN A 162 -23.89 7.34 33.09
C GLN A 162 -22.58 6.57 32.88
N GLY A 163 -21.49 6.98 33.56
CA GLY A 163 -20.18 6.34 33.37
C GLY A 163 -20.17 4.83 33.65
N TRP A 164 -20.99 4.37 34.62
CA TRP A 164 -21.13 2.96 34.92
C TRP A 164 -21.86 2.16 33.81
N HIS A 165 -22.74 2.79 33.01
CA HIS A 165 -23.32 2.16 31.82
C HIS A 165 -22.22 1.77 30.83
N THR A 166 -21.27 2.68 30.57
CA THR A 166 -20.14 2.43 29.67
C THR A 166 -19.30 1.26 30.15
N ILE A 167 -18.96 1.19 31.44
CA ILE A 167 -18.17 0.09 32.02
C ILE A 167 -18.90 -1.26 31.86
N LEU A 168 -20.20 -1.32 32.16
CA LEU A 168 -20.97 -2.56 31.99
C LEU A 168 -21.04 -3.01 30.53
N ILE A 169 -21.18 -2.07 29.59
CA ILE A 169 -21.16 -2.37 28.15
C ILE A 169 -19.78 -2.88 27.72
N MET A 170 -18.68 -2.27 28.22
CA MET A 170 -17.32 -2.77 27.98
C MET A 170 -17.17 -4.21 28.47
N TRP A 171 -17.67 -4.51 29.67
CA TRP A 171 -17.64 -5.87 30.23
C TRP A 171 -18.45 -6.86 29.41
N ALA A 172 -19.63 -6.44 28.92
CA ALA A 172 -20.45 -7.24 28.03
C ALA A 172 -19.71 -7.55 26.71
N TYR A 173 -19.06 -6.55 26.09
CA TYR A 173 -18.26 -6.75 24.88
C TYR A 173 -17.10 -7.73 25.12
N LEU A 174 -16.29 -7.52 26.17
CA LEU A 174 -15.17 -8.41 26.50
C LEU A 174 -15.63 -9.85 26.75
N LEU A 175 -16.76 -10.03 27.43
CA LEU A 175 -17.32 -11.35 27.68
C LEU A 175 -17.78 -12.01 26.38
N VAL A 176 -18.65 -11.35 25.60
CA VAL A 176 -19.26 -11.92 24.40
C VAL A 176 -18.22 -12.18 23.31
N LEU A 177 -17.39 -11.17 22.99
CA LEU A 177 -16.37 -11.29 21.94
C LEU A 177 -15.21 -12.20 22.39
N GLY A 178 -14.93 -12.25 23.69
CA GLY A 178 -14.03 -13.23 24.28
C GLY A 178 -14.52 -14.67 24.11
N LEU A 179 -15.79 -14.93 24.40
CA LEU A 179 -16.42 -16.25 24.18
C LEU A 179 -16.40 -16.64 22.70
N LEU A 180 -16.69 -15.70 21.79
CA LEU A 180 -16.58 -15.91 20.34
C LEU A 180 -15.15 -16.35 19.95
N ASN A 181 -14.13 -15.64 20.44
CA ASN A 181 -12.74 -15.97 20.15
C ASN A 181 -12.30 -17.33 20.74
N MET A 182 -12.90 -17.77 21.85
CA MET A 182 -12.59 -19.06 22.45
C MET A 182 -13.30 -20.25 21.79
N TYR A 183 -14.58 -20.09 21.42
CA TYR A 183 -15.45 -21.22 21.03
C TYR A 183 -15.88 -21.22 19.56
N ALA A 184 -15.82 -20.06 18.89
CA ALA A 184 -16.27 -19.87 17.52
C ALA A 184 -15.19 -19.24 16.64
N PHE A 185 -13.92 -19.52 16.94
CA PHE A 185 -12.76 -18.91 16.26
C PHE A 185 -12.79 -19.11 14.73
N TRP A 186 -13.33 -20.23 14.25
CA TRP A 186 -13.46 -20.54 12.83
C TRP A 186 -14.35 -19.56 12.05
N ILE A 187 -15.22 -18.80 12.74
CA ILE A 187 -16.09 -17.79 12.12
C ILE A 187 -15.34 -16.46 11.91
N ILE A 188 -14.33 -16.16 12.73
CA ILE A 188 -13.62 -14.87 12.72
C ILE A 188 -13.09 -14.48 11.33
N PRO A 189 -12.44 -15.36 10.55
CA PRO A 189 -11.97 -14.99 9.22
C PRO A 189 -13.08 -14.48 8.27
N TYR A 190 -14.32 -14.94 8.45
CA TYR A 190 -15.48 -14.50 7.66
C TYR A 190 -16.04 -13.17 8.17
N ILE A 191 -16.07 -12.98 9.50
CA ILE A 191 -16.44 -11.69 10.12
C ILE A 191 -15.50 -10.60 9.64
N GLU A 192 -14.19 -10.88 9.59
CA GLU A 192 -13.20 -9.88 9.18
C GLU A 192 -13.28 -9.53 7.70
N ILE A 193 -13.56 -10.51 6.81
CA ILE A 193 -13.87 -10.20 5.41
C ILE A 193 -15.08 -9.28 5.33
N PHE A 194 -16.17 -9.64 6.01
CA PHE A 194 -17.40 -8.86 6.01
C PHE A 194 -17.17 -7.44 6.56
N ALA A 195 -16.47 -7.31 7.68
CA ALA A 195 -16.11 -6.03 8.27
C ALA A 195 -15.25 -5.18 7.33
N GLY A 196 -14.30 -5.79 6.63
CA GLY A 196 -13.49 -5.11 5.62
C GLY A 196 -14.32 -4.57 4.45
N PHE A 197 -15.36 -5.30 4.01
CA PHE A 197 -16.32 -4.78 3.03
C PHE A 197 -17.17 -3.64 3.60
N VAL A 198 -17.67 -3.79 4.83
CA VAL A 198 -18.46 -2.75 5.52
C VAL A 198 -17.63 -1.48 5.68
N HIS A 199 -16.35 -1.58 6.05
CA HIS A 199 -15.43 -0.45 6.17
C HIS A 199 -15.35 0.39 4.88
N ILE A 200 -15.19 -0.27 3.73
CA ILE A 200 -15.13 0.41 2.42
C ILE A 200 -16.51 0.95 2.01
N ALA A 201 -17.56 0.15 2.17
CA ALA A 201 -18.92 0.55 1.81
C ALA A 201 -19.40 1.75 2.64
N LEU A 202 -19.08 1.75 3.94
CA LEU A 202 -19.41 2.82 4.86
C LEU A 202 -18.62 4.09 4.52
N TRP A 203 -17.35 3.97 4.12
CA TRP A 203 -16.58 5.12 3.63
C TRP A 203 -17.29 5.80 2.45
N ILE A 204 -17.77 5.02 1.47
CA ILE A 204 -18.50 5.53 0.29
C ILE A 204 -19.83 6.17 0.72
N ALA A 205 -20.59 5.49 1.59
CA ALA A 205 -21.87 5.98 2.08
C ALA A 205 -21.72 7.30 2.86
N MET A 206 -20.75 7.36 3.78
CA MET A 206 -20.44 8.55 4.57
C MET A 206 -20.01 9.70 3.66
N ALA A 207 -19.10 9.44 2.71
CA ALA A 207 -18.67 10.41 1.72
C ALA A 207 -19.85 10.97 0.90
N ALA A 208 -20.70 10.09 0.38
CA ALA A 208 -21.86 10.48 -0.42
C ALA A 208 -22.85 11.35 0.39
N VAL A 209 -23.18 10.95 1.61
CA VAL A 209 -24.11 11.70 2.46
C VAL A 209 -23.54 13.06 2.85
N LEU A 210 -22.30 13.13 3.33
CA LEU A 210 -21.70 14.39 3.76
C LEU A 210 -21.52 15.35 2.59
N LEU A 211 -21.00 14.88 1.44
CA LEU A 211 -20.77 15.75 0.29
C LEU A 211 -22.07 16.25 -0.37
N ALA A 212 -23.15 15.47 -0.28
CA ALA A 212 -24.45 15.83 -0.84
C ALA A 212 -25.29 16.72 0.09
N MET A 213 -25.21 16.50 1.40
CA MET A 213 -26.17 17.08 2.35
C MET A 213 -25.55 18.10 3.32
N ALA A 214 -24.25 18.01 3.62
CA ALA A 214 -23.64 18.88 4.62
C ALA A 214 -23.25 20.25 4.05
N PRO A 215 -23.32 21.33 4.87
CA PRO A 215 -22.76 22.63 4.52
C PRO A 215 -21.24 22.52 4.35
N ARG A 216 -20.68 23.33 3.44
CA ARG A 216 -19.26 23.26 3.07
C ARG A 216 -18.50 24.46 3.62
N HIS A 217 -17.35 24.17 4.25
CA HIS A 217 -16.32 25.14 4.58
C HIS A 217 -15.46 25.48 3.36
N ASP A 218 -14.78 26.61 3.42
CA ASP A 218 -13.86 27.07 2.39
C ASP A 218 -12.48 26.40 2.51
N ALA A 219 -11.64 26.60 1.49
CA ALA A 219 -10.30 26.04 1.47
C ALA A 219 -9.41 26.62 2.58
N ASP A 220 -9.62 27.89 2.94
CA ASP A 220 -8.85 28.54 4.00
C ASP A 220 -9.13 27.88 5.36
N PHE A 221 -10.40 27.57 5.66
CA PHE A 221 -10.73 26.79 6.85
C PHE A 221 -10.03 25.43 6.87
N VAL A 222 -10.12 24.67 5.77
CA VAL A 222 -9.61 23.29 5.71
C VAL A 222 -8.08 23.24 5.78
N PHE A 223 -7.38 24.12 5.06
CA PHE A 223 -5.93 23.99 4.87
C PHE A 223 -5.10 24.94 5.75
N LEU A 224 -5.65 26.07 6.18
CA LEU A 224 -4.88 27.16 6.79
C LEU A 224 -5.34 27.50 8.21
N GLN A 225 -6.60 27.25 8.56
CA GLN A 225 -7.14 27.61 9.87
C GLN A 225 -6.35 26.97 11.00
N LYS A 226 -5.95 27.82 11.93
CA LYS A 226 -5.37 27.43 13.21
C LYS A 226 -6.48 27.38 14.25
N ALA A 227 -6.49 26.34 15.06
CA ALA A 227 -7.26 26.31 16.29
C ALA A 227 -6.32 25.86 17.41
N ASN A 228 -6.36 26.56 18.53
CA ASN A 228 -5.56 26.22 19.69
C ASN A 228 -6.35 26.59 20.94
N LEU A 229 -6.98 25.58 21.52
CA LEU A 229 -7.76 25.69 22.74
C LEU A 229 -7.03 24.98 23.91
N SER A 230 -5.85 24.43 23.65
CA SER A 230 -5.04 23.69 24.63
C SER A 230 -4.33 24.58 25.65
N GLY A 231 -4.15 25.87 25.34
CA GLY A 231 -3.42 26.84 26.16
C GLY A 231 -1.90 26.90 25.88
N TRP A 232 -1.37 26.09 24.96
CA TRP A 232 0.03 26.15 24.56
C TRP A 232 0.32 27.40 23.73
N GLU A 233 1.25 28.27 24.16
CA GLU A 233 1.59 29.48 23.41
C GLU A 233 2.34 29.20 22.10
N SER A 234 3.05 28.07 22.02
CA SER A 234 3.83 27.69 20.84
C SER A 234 2.96 27.00 19.78
N ASP A 235 2.88 27.65 18.62
CA ASP A 235 2.28 27.10 17.40
C ASP A 235 2.91 25.77 16.97
N PHE A 236 4.22 25.63 17.16
CA PHE A 236 4.94 24.40 16.83
C PHE A 236 4.55 23.24 17.75
N VAL A 237 4.48 23.50 19.06
CA VAL A 237 4.07 22.47 20.04
C VAL A 237 2.63 22.06 19.78
N SER A 238 1.73 23.03 19.60
CA SER A 238 0.30 22.78 19.33
C SER A 238 0.09 21.98 18.04
N PHE A 239 0.83 22.30 16.96
CA PHE A 239 0.78 21.53 15.72
C PHE A 239 1.24 20.08 15.91
N ASN A 240 2.37 19.86 16.62
CA ASN A 240 2.88 18.52 16.88
C ASN A 240 1.95 17.69 17.78
N LEU A 241 1.24 18.32 18.72
CA LEU A 241 0.23 17.65 19.53
C LEU A 241 -1.00 17.26 18.69
N GLY A 242 -1.40 18.09 17.72
CA GLY A 242 -2.50 17.80 16.80
C GLY A 242 -2.28 16.58 15.91
N ILE A 243 -1.07 16.41 15.41
CA ILE A 243 -0.74 15.30 14.49
C ILE A 243 -0.71 13.94 15.21
N VAL A 244 -0.66 13.90 16.55
CA VAL A 244 -0.74 12.65 17.34
C VAL A 244 -2.04 11.90 17.04
N LEU A 245 -3.14 12.62 16.79
CA LEU A 245 -4.41 12.02 16.41
C LEU A 245 -4.31 11.20 15.12
N ILE A 246 -3.54 11.67 14.14
CA ILE A 246 -3.34 10.96 12.88
C ILE A 246 -2.52 9.70 13.14
N THR A 247 -1.48 9.79 13.99
CA THR A 247 -0.67 8.64 14.39
C THR A 247 -1.51 7.56 15.07
N TRP A 248 -2.46 7.95 15.93
CA TRP A 248 -3.40 7.04 16.58
C TRP A 248 -4.18 6.18 15.58
N GLY A 249 -4.62 6.78 14.45
CA GLY A 249 -5.37 6.08 13.41
C GLY A 249 -4.63 4.89 12.78
N PHE A 250 -3.31 4.77 12.94
CA PHE A 250 -2.51 3.68 12.37
C PHE A 250 -1.91 2.74 13.42
N VAL A 251 -2.35 2.81 14.68
CA VAL A 251 -1.83 1.92 15.73
C VAL A 251 -2.29 0.47 15.52
N GLY A 252 -1.38 -0.47 15.81
CA GLY A 252 -1.67 -1.91 15.82
C GLY A 252 -1.62 -2.58 14.44
N PHE A 253 -0.94 -1.97 13.46
CA PHE A 253 -0.65 -2.61 12.16
C PHE A 253 0.11 -3.95 12.30
N ASP A 254 0.81 -4.18 13.41
CA ASP A 254 1.50 -5.43 13.74
C ASP A 254 0.57 -6.55 14.26
N ALA A 255 -0.75 -6.30 14.36
CA ALA A 255 -1.77 -7.32 14.67
C ALA A 255 -1.58 -8.60 13.87
N SER A 256 -1.31 -8.44 12.58
CA SER A 256 -1.15 -9.55 11.63
C SER A 256 0.05 -10.43 11.97
N ALA A 257 1.12 -9.87 12.55
CA ALA A 257 2.29 -10.64 12.95
C ALA A 257 1.98 -11.62 14.08
N HIS A 258 1.07 -11.27 15.00
CA HIS A 258 0.70 -12.15 16.12
C HIS A 258 -0.16 -13.36 15.68
N ILE A 259 -0.72 -13.31 14.47
CA ILE A 259 -1.59 -14.34 13.88
C ILE A 259 -0.81 -15.11 12.77
N SER A 260 0.50 -14.93 12.70
CA SER A 260 1.33 -15.54 11.65
C SER A 260 1.26 -17.06 11.62
N GLU A 261 1.22 -17.71 12.78
CA GLU A 261 1.18 -19.19 12.89
C GLU A 261 -0.16 -19.79 12.43
N GLU A 262 -1.24 -19.00 12.47
CA GLU A 262 -2.57 -19.32 11.96
C GLU A 262 -2.73 -18.96 10.47
N THR A 263 -1.70 -18.37 9.86
CA THR A 263 -1.71 -17.86 8.49
C THR A 263 -1.02 -18.81 7.52
N ARG A 264 -1.69 -19.07 6.39
CA ARG A 264 -1.11 -19.81 5.27
C ARG A 264 -0.06 -18.96 4.58
N LYS A 265 1.15 -19.51 4.37
CA LYS A 265 2.28 -18.81 3.74
C LYS A 265 2.66 -17.51 4.47
N ALA A 266 2.73 -17.58 5.81
CA ALA A 266 2.91 -16.43 6.68
C ALA A 266 4.08 -15.50 6.28
N SER A 267 5.24 -16.05 5.87
CA SER A 267 6.42 -15.28 5.43
C SER A 267 6.21 -14.40 4.20
N SER A 268 5.14 -14.64 3.43
CA SER A 268 4.77 -13.82 2.28
C SER A 268 3.47 -13.06 2.51
N THR A 269 2.52 -13.66 3.23
CA THR A 269 1.21 -13.08 3.47
C THR A 269 1.26 -11.93 4.49
N ILE A 270 1.85 -12.16 5.66
CA ILE A 270 1.94 -11.15 6.74
C ILE A 270 2.58 -9.84 6.28
N PRO A 271 3.79 -9.83 5.67
CA PRO A 271 4.43 -8.58 5.26
C PRO A 271 3.59 -7.79 4.24
N ARG A 272 2.99 -8.49 3.27
CA ARG A 272 2.16 -7.86 2.24
C ARG A 272 0.88 -7.30 2.84
N THR A 273 0.24 -8.04 3.73
CA THR A 273 -0.96 -7.61 4.44
C THR A 273 -0.68 -6.35 5.27
N MET A 274 0.41 -6.33 6.04
CA MET A 274 0.78 -5.16 6.84
C MET A 274 0.99 -3.92 5.96
N PHE A 275 1.82 -4.04 4.93
CA PHE A 275 2.15 -2.92 4.05
C PHE A 275 0.93 -2.39 3.28
N TRP A 276 0.21 -3.27 2.58
CA TRP A 276 -0.95 -2.86 1.79
C TRP A 276 -2.14 -2.44 2.65
N GLY A 277 -2.33 -3.06 3.81
CA GLY A 277 -3.37 -2.67 4.77
C GLY A 277 -3.19 -1.23 5.24
N ILE A 278 -1.94 -0.82 5.53
CA ILE A 278 -1.63 0.57 5.88
C ILE A 278 -1.86 1.51 4.70
N VAL A 279 -1.33 1.18 3.51
CA VAL A 279 -1.49 2.04 2.33
C VAL A 279 -2.97 2.28 2.02
N SER A 280 -3.80 1.24 2.09
CA SER A 280 -5.24 1.36 1.89
C SER A 280 -5.90 2.24 2.97
N ASN A 281 -5.59 2.03 4.24
CA ASN A 281 -6.11 2.85 5.34
C ASN A 281 -5.65 4.32 5.25
N MET A 282 -4.44 4.59 4.76
CA MET A 282 -3.94 5.95 4.53
C MET A 282 -4.76 6.69 3.49
N LEU A 283 -5.06 6.04 2.36
CA LEU A 283 -5.88 6.61 1.29
C LEU A 283 -7.30 6.92 1.77
N LEU A 284 -7.93 5.96 2.47
CA LEU A 284 -9.28 6.12 3.03
C LEU A 284 -9.32 7.22 4.09
N SER A 285 -8.34 7.24 5.01
CA SER A 285 -8.25 8.25 6.07
C SER A 285 -8.03 9.65 5.53
N PHE A 286 -7.11 9.83 4.58
CA PHE A 286 -6.86 11.14 3.99
C PHE A 286 -8.09 11.67 3.26
N GLY A 287 -8.75 10.82 2.45
CA GLY A 287 -9.99 11.20 1.78
C GLY A 287 -11.09 11.58 2.76
N MET A 288 -11.27 10.82 3.84
CA MET A 288 -12.29 11.11 4.85
C MET A 288 -11.96 12.37 5.66
N ILE A 289 -10.69 12.61 6.02
CA ILE A 289 -10.26 13.85 6.69
C ILE A 289 -10.64 15.06 5.83
N LEU A 290 -10.35 15.04 4.52
CA LEU A 290 -10.71 16.15 3.63
C LEU A 290 -12.22 16.36 3.56
N ILE A 291 -13.00 15.29 3.41
CA ILE A 291 -14.46 15.36 3.37
C ILE A 291 -14.98 15.93 4.68
N PHE A 292 -14.52 15.42 5.81
CA PHE A 292 -15.00 15.83 7.12
C PHE A 292 -14.60 17.25 7.50
N MET A 293 -13.37 17.68 7.17
CA MET A 293 -12.98 19.08 7.35
C MET A 293 -13.81 20.02 6.47
N THR A 294 -14.15 19.59 5.26
CA THR A 294 -15.02 20.38 4.36
C THR A 294 -16.46 20.40 4.87
N CYS A 295 -16.96 19.29 5.43
CA CYS A 295 -18.36 19.08 5.78
C CYS A 295 -18.64 19.13 7.29
N LEU A 296 -17.72 19.71 8.09
CA LEU A 296 -17.78 19.68 9.55
C LEU A 296 -19.03 20.36 10.12
N GLY A 297 -19.53 21.39 9.45
CA GLY A 297 -20.61 22.24 9.98
C GLY A 297 -20.12 23.14 11.13
N ASP A 298 -20.98 23.35 12.13
CA ASP A 298 -20.69 24.21 13.29
C ASP A 298 -19.62 23.56 14.19
N VAL A 299 -18.45 24.19 14.26
CA VAL A 299 -17.29 23.69 15.00
C VAL A 299 -17.60 23.56 16.50
N ASP A 300 -18.25 24.55 17.09
CA ASP A 300 -18.46 24.60 18.53
C ASP A 300 -19.47 23.52 18.96
N ALA A 301 -20.52 23.31 18.16
CA ALA A 301 -21.48 22.23 18.38
C ALA A 301 -20.83 20.84 18.27
N VAL A 302 -19.89 20.66 17.34
CA VAL A 302 -19.16 19.40 17.15
C VAL A 302 -18.20 19.13 18.31
N LEU A 303 -17.51 20.15 18.81
CA LEU A 303 -16.59 20.04 19.94
C LEU A 303 -17.32 19.86 21.28
N ALA A 304 -18.54 20.39 21.41
CA ALA A 304 -19.39 20.21 22.59
C ALA A 304 -20.06 18.82 22.63
N ALA A 305 -20.16 18.14 21.49
CA ALA A 305 -20.76 16.81 21.44
C ALA A 305 -19.84 15.76 22.09
N GLY A 306 -20.41 14.89 22.94
CA GLY A 306 -19.66 13.78 23.54
C GLY A 306 -19.11 12.77 22.52
N TYR A 307 -19.63 12.77 21.29
CA TYR A 307 -19.09 12.00 20.17
C TYR A 307 -19.23 12.80 18.86
N PRO A 308 -18.20 13.54 18.44
CA PRO A 308 -18.24 14.47 17.29
C PRO A 308 -18.86 13.92 15.99
N LEU A 309 -18.63 12.63 15.68
CA LEU A 309 -19.15 12.02 14.45
C LEU A 309 -20.69 12.00 14.40
N ILE A 310 -21.39 11.71 15.51
CA ILE A 310 -22.86 11.66 15.48
C ILE A 310 -23.44 13.07 15.27
N ALA A 311 -22.83 14.10 15.86
CA ALA A 311 -23.27 15.48 15.72
C ALA A 311 -23.20 15.95 14.26
N ILE A 312 -22.14 15.54 13.55
CA ILE A 312 -21.94 15.89 12.14
C ILE A 312 -22.93 15.14 11.25
N CYS A 313 -23.12 13.84 11.47
CA CYS A 313 -24.12 13.08 10.74
C CYS A 313 -25.54 13.62 10.99
N LEU A 314 -25.88 14.03 12.20
CA LEU A 314 -27.17 14.66 12.52
C LEU A 314 -27.32 16.02 11.82
N SER A 315 -26.27 16.84 11.86
CA SER A 315 -26.29 18.15 11.21
C SER A 315 -26.43 18.03 9.69
N ALA A 316 -25.79 17.03 9.07
CA ALA A 316 -25.89 16.78 7.64
C ALA A 316 -27.24 16.16 7.23
N THR A 317 -27.66 15.07 7.90
CA THR A 317 -28.86 14.32 7.50
C THR A 317 -30.17 14.94 7.97
N LYS A 318 -30.12 15.79 9.00
CA LYS A 318 -31.29 16.30 9.73
C LYS A 318 -32.24 15.20 10.24
N SER A 319 -31.73 13.97 10.41
CA SER A 319 -32.51 12.80 10.78
C SER A 319 -31.76 11.95 11.79
N VAL A 320 -32.38 11.68 12.94
CA VAL A 320 -31.84 10.78 13.98
C VAL A 320 -31.65 9.37 13.42
N ALA A 321 -32.61 8.86 12.64
CA ALA A 321 -32.51 7.54 12.03
C ALA A 321 -31.37 7.47 11.01
N GLY A 322 -31.22 8.49 10.16
CA GLY A 322 -30.14 8.55 9.16
C GLY A 322 -28.76 8.64 9.80
N ALA A 323 -28.59 9.51 10.79
CA ALA A 323 -27.34 9.65 11.51
C ALA A 323 -26.98 8.40 12.32
N SER A 324 -27.97 7.79 12.99
CA SER A 324 -27.76 6.57 13.77
C SER A 324 -27.43 5.37 12.89
N ALA A 325 -27.96 5.29 11.66
CA ALA A 325 -27.59 4.24 10.71
C ALA A 325 -26.12 4.34 10.27
N LEU A 326 -25.64 5.55 9.97
CA LEU A 326 -24.25 5.79 9.58
C LEU A 326 -23.28 5.49 10.73
N VAL A 327 -23.57 5.98 11.93
CA VAL A 327 -22.73 5.73 13.12
C VAL A 327 -22.86 4.29 13.61
N GLY A 328 -24.02 3.65 13.46
CA GLY A 328 -24.21 2.22 13.72
C GLY A 328 -23.38 1.35 12.79
N GLY A 329 -23.24 1.72 11.52
CA GLY A 329 -22.29 1.07 10.60
C GLY A 329 -20.84 1.16 11.09
N ASN A 330 -20.45 2.32 11.65
CA ASN A 330 -19.12 2.49 12.25
C ASN A 330 -18.93 1.55 13.48
N LEU A 331 -19.96 1.44 14.34
CA LEU A 331 -19.93 0.50 15.47
C LEU A 331 -19.64 -0.94 15.03
N MET A 332 -20.17 -1.39 13.89
CA MET A 332 -19.88 -2.73 13.36
C MET A 332 -18.39 -2.93 13.05
N THR A 333 -17.74 -1.94 12.43
CA THR A 333 -16.30 -1.97 12.16
C THR A 333 -15.51 -2.01 13.47
N ILE A 334 -15.85 -1.15 14.44
CA ILE A 334 -15.17 -1.06 15.75
C ILE A 334 -15.31 -2.38 16.54
N VAL A 335 -16.47 -3.04 16.47
CA VAL A 335 -16.67 -4.36 17.09
C VAL A 335 -15.77 -5.41 16.42
N SER A 336 -15.58 -5.36 15.10
CA SER A 336 -14.61 -6.23 14.41
C SER A 336 -13.18 -5.93 14.86
N SER A 337 -12.78 -4.66 14.94
CA SER A 337 -11.47 -4.26 15.45
C SER A 337 -11.25 -4.78 16.88
N THR A 338 -12.30 -4.80 17.70
CA THR A 338 -12.27 -5.38 19.06
C THR A 338 -11.99 -6.88 19.01
N ILE A 339 -12.69 -7.64 18.14
CA ILE A 339 -12.44 -9.07 17.93
C ILE A 339 -10.99 -9.31 17.53
N GLY A 340 -10.46 -8.52 16.59
CA GLY A 340 -9.07 -8.62 16.16
C GLY A 340 -8.06 -8.26 17.25
N SER A 341 -8.39 -7.32 18.13
CA SER A 341 -7.56 -6.95 19.28
C SER A 341 -7.50 -8.07 20.31
N ILE A 342 -8.65 -8.68 20.67
CA ILE A 342 -8.70 -9.85 21.57
C ILE A 342 -7.92 -11.01 20.95
N THR A 343 -8.08 -11.25 19.65
CA THR A 343 -7.35 -12.29 18.92
C THR A 343 -5.85 -12.07 19.06
N SER A 344 -5.35 -10.88 18.72
CA SER A 344 -3.91 -10.56 18.80
C SER A 344 -3.37 -10.64 20.25
N ALA A 345 -4.06 -10.04 21.22
CA ALA A 345 -3.66 -10.04 22.63
C ALA A 345 -3.62 -11.47 23.22
N SER A 346 -4.57 -12.32 22.84
CA SER A 346 -4.60 -13.73 23.27
C SER A 346 -3.40 -14.54 22.75
N ARG A 347 -3.02 -14.35 21.47
CA ARG A 347 -1.88 -15.05 20.86
C ARG A 347 -0.56 -14.54 21.44
N LEU A 348 -0.45 -13.23 21.67
CA LEU A 348 0.72 -12.65 22.31
C LEU A 348 0.90 -13.13 23.75
N THR A 349 -0.20 -13.23 24.52
CA THR A 349 -0.17 -13.79 25.89
C THR A 349 0.26 -15.25 25.89
N TRP A 350 -0.25 -16.03 24.94
CA TRP A 350 0.16 -17.42 24.75
C TRP A 350 1.65 -17.53 24.41
N ALA A 351 2.14 -16.73 23.44
CA ALA A 351 3.53 -16.75 23.01
C ALA A 351 4.48 -16.32 24.16
N TRP A 352 4.13 -15.26 24.90
CA TRP A 352 4.93 -14.79 26.04
C TRP A 352 4.98 -15.80 27.19
N SER A 353 3.93 -16.61 27.36
CA SER A 353 3.93 -17.75 28.29
C SER A 353 4.73 -18.94 27.79
N ARG A 354 4.60 -19.28 26.51
CA ARG A 354 5.37 -20.34 25.84
C ARG A 354 6.86 -20.12 26.00
N ASP A 355 7.30 -18.87 25.87
CA ASP A 355 8.70 -18.48 25.96
C ASP A 355 9.17 -18.25 27.41
N GLY A 356 8.36 -18.63 28.41
CA GLY A 356 8.76 -18.71 29.82
C GLY A 356 8.67 -17.41 30.62
N ALA A 357 8.06 -16.35 30.09
CA ALA A 357 7.91 -15.07 30.78
C ALA A 357 6.59 -14.93 31.56
N LEU A 358 5.59 -15.77 31.25
CA LEU A 358 4.34 -15.90 32.01
C LEU A 358 4.14 -17.36 32.48
N PRO A 359 3.29 -17.62 33.50
CA PRO A 359 3.06 -18.97 34.00
C PRO A 359 2.74 -19.97 32.89
N ALA A 360 3.39 -21.14 32.88
CA ALA A 360 3.24 -22.19 31.88
C ALA A 360 1.81 -22.75 31.72
N TYR A 361 0.89 -22.30 32.57
CA TYR A 361 -0.54 -22.51 32.40
C TYR A 361 -1.08 -21.92 31.09
N PHE A 362 -0.59 -20.75 30.66
CA PHE A 362 -1.09 -20.03 29.48
C PHE A 362 -0.49 -20.50 28.15
N SER A 363 0.53 -21.35 28.15
CA SER A 363 1.21 -21.84 26.94
C SER A 363 0.53 -23.04 26.29
N ARG A 364 -0.49 -23.64 26.92
CA ARG A 364 -1.16 -24.85 26.42
C ARG A 364 -2.22 -24.54 25.35
N VAL A 365 -2.05 -25.11 24.16
CA VAL A 365 -3.05 -25.12 23.07
C VAL A 365 -4.05 -26.26 23.30
N ASP A 366 -5.34 -26.01 23.09
CA ASP A 366 -6.37 -27.04 23.27
C ASP A 366 -6.42 -28.00 22.06
N PRO A 367 -6.40 -29.33 22.29
CA PRO A 367 -6.36 -30.31 21.20
C PRO A 367 -7.62 -30.38 20.33
N LYS A 368 -8.78 -29.91 20.81
CA LYS A 368 -10.06 -29.98 20.07
C LYS A 368 -10.33 -28.70 19.30
N GLN A 369 -10.04 -27.56 19.91
CA GLN A 369 -10.34 -26.24 19.34
C GLN A 369 -9.14 -25.65 18.57
N HIS A 370 -7.94 -26.20 18.75
CA HIS A 370 -6.70 -25.77 18.08
C HIS A 370 -6.36 -24.28 18.23
N VAL A 371 -6.89 -23.67 19.28
CA VAL A 371 -6.59 -22.31 19.73
C VAL A 371 -6.16 -22.41 21.20
N PRO A 372 -5.48 -21.40 21.76
CA PRO A 372 -5.11 -21.37 23.18
C PRO A 372 -6.35 -21.21 24.09
N VAL A 373 -7.19 -22.26 24.17
CA VAL A 373 -8.50 -22.26 24.86
C VAL A 373 -8.38 -22.40 26.37
N ARG A 374 -7.27 -22.91 26.91
CA ARG A 374 -7.14 -23.10 28.36
C ARG A 374 -6.93 -21.78 29.10
N ARG A 375 -8.04 -21.12 29.45
CA ARG A 375 -8.21 -19.94 30.33
C ARG A 375 -7.18 -18.80 30.19
N ALA A 376 -6.40 -18.72 29.10
CA ALA A 376 -5.64 -17.53 28.71
C ALA A 376 -6.60 -16.44 28.21
N GLY A 377 -7.66 -16.80 27.46
CA GLY A 377 -8.75 -15.88 27.10
C GLY A 377 -9.52 -15.38 28.33
N VAL A 378 -9.78 -16.24 29.33
CA VAL A 378 -10.45 -15.82 30.58
C VAL A 378 -9.52 -15.00 31.47
N ALA A 379 -8.23 -15.31 31.59
CA ALA A 379 -7.29 -14.51 32.36
C ALA A 379 -6.95 -13.18 31.68
N VAL A 380 -6.88 -13.13 30.34
CA VAL A 380 -6.75 -11.87 29.57
C VAL A 380 -8.03 -11.07 29.65
N ASN A 381 -9.22 -11.69 29.61
CA ASN A 381 -10.47 -10.98 29.84
C ASN A 381 -10.60 -10.52 31.29
N VAL A 382 -10.27 -11.34 32.30
CA VAL A 382 -10.31 -10.94 33.71
C VAL A 382 -9.24 -9.89 34.02
N PHE A 383 -8.05 -9.99 33.45
CA PHE A 383 -7.02 -8.97 33.56
C PHE A 383 -7.38 -7.70 32.79
N ALA A 384 -7.99 -7.79 31.60
CA ALA A 384 -8.56 -6.66 30.89
C ALA A 384 -9.76 -6.07 31.64
N LEU A 385 -10.55 -6.87 32.35
CA LEU A 385 -11.65 -6.42 33.22
C LEU A 385 -11.12 -5.72 34.47
N VAL A 386 -10.08 -6.26 35.10
CA VAL A 386 -9.39 -5.64 36.25
C VAL A 386 -8.60 -4.41 35.82
N TYR A 387 -7.96 -4.43 34.66
CA TYR A 387 -7.23 -3.31 34.07
C TYR A 387 -8.19 -2.25 33.52
N THR A 388 -9.39 -2.60 33.04
CA THR A 388 -10.45 -1.64 32.69
C THR A 388 -11.14 -1.08 33.94
N ALA A 389 -11.24 -1.85 35.03
CA ALA A 389 -11.67 -1.33 36.33
C ALA A 389 -10.61 -0.41 36.96
N TRP A 390 -9.33 -0.74 36.82
CA TRP A 390 -8.18 0.08 37.22
C TRP A 390 -8.06 1.33 36.34
N LEU A 391 -8.17 1.19 35.01
CA LEU A 391 -8.34 2.33 34.10
C LEU A 391 -9.58 3.13 34.49
N GLY A 392 -10.69 2.52 34.91
CA GLY A 392 -11.86 3.25 35.42
C GLY A 392 -11.57 4.09 36.67
N ILE A 393 -10.61 3.69 37.51
CA ILE A 393 -10.10 4.44 38.66
C ILE A 393 -9.13 5.56 38.22
N PHE A 394 -8.39 5.36 37.12
CA PHE A 394 -7.34 6.26 36.62
C PHE A 394 -7.67 7.00 35.29
N MET A 395 -8.85 6.85 34.71
CA MET A 395 -9.22 7.43 33.40
C MET A 395 -9.78 8.84 33.49
N VAL A 396 -9.62 9.48 34.64
CA VAL A 396 -10.15 10.83 34.84
C VAL A 396 -9.12 11.86 34.39
N PHE A 397 -8.51 11.84 33.18
CA PHE A 397 -7.41 12.78 32.83
C PHE A 397 -7.33 13.18 31.31
N PRO A 398 -6.76 14.35 30.89
CA PRO A 398 -7.29 15.37 29.96
C PRO A 398 -6.50 15.61 28.66
N ASN A 399 -6.79 16.73 27.98
CA ASN A 399 -5.96 17.31 26.93
C ASN A 399 -5.65 18.84 27.07
N TYR A 400 -5.92 19.48 28.23
CA TYR A 400 -5.99 20.96 28.35
C TYR A 400 -5.24 21.53 29.56
N LEU A 401 -4.88 22.82 29.49
CA LEU A 401 -4.35 23.60 30.59
C LEU A 401 -5.48 24.32 31.38
N PRO A 402 -5.30 24.56 32.70
CA PRO A 402 -4.16 24.16 33.51
C PRO A 402 -4.16 22.66 33.85
N ILE A 403 -2.95 22.06 33.90
CA ILE A 403 -2.76 20.66 34.30
C ILE A 403 -3.08 20.56 35.79
N ASP A 404 -4.21 19.96 36.13
CA ASP A 404 -4.56 19.60 37.51
C ASP A 404 -4.54 18.08 37.69
N ALA A 405 -4.82 17.62 38.91
CA ALA A 405 -4.85 16.19 39.20
C ALA A 405 -5.72 15.49 38.15
N ASN A 406 -7.00 15.90 37.99
CA ASN A 406 -8.07 15.47 37.05
C ASN A 406 -7.78 15.74 35.58
N TYR A 407 -6.67 16.43 35.32
CA TYR A 407 -6.23 16.76 34.01
C TYR A 407 -4.67 16.62 33.87
N MET A 408 -4.06 15.44 34.13
CA MET A 408 -2.64 15.16 33.78
C MET A 408 -2.42 14.04 32.71
N ASN A 409 -1.35 14.09 31.92
CA ASN A 409 -1.02 12.99 30.99
C ASN A 409 -0.31 11.84 31.74
N TYR A 410 -1.02 10.72 31.95
CA TYR A 410 -0.50 9.57 32.69
C TYR A 410 0.24 8.53 31.84
N ALA A 411 0.47 8.78 30.54
CA ALA A 411 1.19 7.84 29.69
C ALA A 411 2.62 7.57 30.21
N LEU A 412 3.31 8.59 30.74
CA LEU A 412 4.63 8.45 31.34
C LEU A 412 4.61 7.64 32.64
N PRO A 413 3.73 7.92 33.63
CA PRO A 413 3.53 7.05 34.80
C PRO A 413 3.18 5.60 34.45
N ILE A 414 2.28 5.37 33.49
CA ILE A 414 1.90 4.02 33.05
C ILE A 414 3.10 3.31 32.43
N ASN A 415 3.85 3.99 31.56
CA ASN A 415 5.06 3.44 30.98
C ASN A 415 6.11 3.15 32.06
N ALA A 416 6.34 4.07 33.00
CA ALA A 416 7.26 3.88 34.12
C ALA A 416 6.87 2.67 34.99
N PHE A 417 5.58 2.44 35.20
CA PHE A 417 5.06 1.27 35.89
C PHE A 417 5.33 -0.04 35.12
N ILE A 418 5.16 -0.04 33.80
CA ILE A 418 5.50 -1.20 32.95
C ILE A 418 7.00 -1.49 33.03
N TRP A 419 7.85 -0.46 32.93
CA TRP A 419 9.29 -0.58 33.10
C TRP A 419 9.66 -1.09 34.50
N LEU A 420 8.96 -0.65 35.54
CA LEU A 420 9.16 -1.13 36.89
C LEU A 420 8.82 -2.62 37.01
N ILE A 421 7.70 -3.10 36.46
CA ILE A 421 7.36 -4.53 36.45
C ILE A 421 8.44 -5.32 35.71
N ALA A 422 8.85 -4.88 34.53
CA ALA A 422 9.88 -5.55 33.76
C ALA A 422 11.23 -5.58 34.50
N LEU A 423 11.61 -4.49 35.19
CA LEU A 423 12.82 -4.38 36.00
C LEU A 423 12.77 -5.32 37.22
N VAL A 424 11.68 -5.26 37.99
CA VAL A 424 11.50 -6.08 39.19
C VAL A 424 11.53 -7.56 38.81
N THR A 425 10.76 -7.97 37.79
CA THR A 425 10.74 -9.36 37.34
C THR A 425 12.08 -9.82 36.75
N TRP A 426 12.82 -8.91 36.11
CA TRP A 426 14.17 -9.19 35.62
C TRP A 426 15.15 -9.50 36.76
N PHE A 427 15.25 -8.61 37.74
CA PHE A 427 16.21 -8.76 38.84
C PHE A 427 15.78 -9.82 39.87
N ALA A 428 14.48 -9.97 40.12
CA ALA A 428 13.97 -10.95 41.07
C ALA A 428 14.05 -12.39 40.54
N TRP A 429 13.92 -12.61 39.23
CA TRP A 429 13.80 -13.96 38.68
C TRP A 429 14.52 -14.16 37.34
N ALA A 430 14.20 -13.37 36.31
CA ALA A 430 14.54 -13.70 34.92
C ALA A 430 16.06 -13.70 34.65
N ARG A 431 16.81 -12.82 35.31
CA ARG A 431 18.28 -12.75 35.19
C ARG A 431 18.95 -14.12 35.43
N ASN A 432 18.45 -14.86 36.41
CA ASN A 432 19.04 -16.14 36.84
C ASN A 432 18.32 -17.36 36.27
N HIS A 433 17.01 -17.26 36.02
CA HIS A 433 16.18 -18.44 35.69
C HIS A 433 15.66 -18.47 34.26
N TRP A 434 15.58 -17.34 33.56
CA TRP A 434 15.02 -17.31 32.20
C TRP A 434 16.12 -17.56 31.16
N PRO A 435 16.15 -18.74 30.51
CA PRO A 435 17.25 -19.13 29.62
C PRO A 435 17.30 -18.27 28.34
N GLY A 436 16.21 -17.58 28.01
CA GLY A 436 16.01 -16.89 26.75
C GLY A 436 14.91 -17.56 25.93
N LEU A 437 14.83 -17.21 24.65
CA LEU A 437 13.85 -17.79 23.74
C LEU A 437 14.20 -19.25 23.41
N ASP A 438 13.18 -20.07 23.17
CA ASP A 438 13.34 -21.44 22.67
C ASP A 438 13.74 -21.43 21.19
N ILE A 439 15.04 -21.53 20.93
CA ILE A 439 15.62 -21.45 19.58
C ILE A 439 15.25 -22.68 18.74
N GLU A 440 15.12 -23.87 19.35
CA GLU A 440 14.75 -25.09 18.61
C GLU A 440 13.33 -25.01 18.07
N LEU A 441 12.40 -24.43 18.84
CA LEU A 441 11.04 -24.18 18.37
C LEU A 441 11.02 -23.16 17.24
N ILE A 442 11.82 -22.09 17.34
CA ILE A 442 11.95 -21.07 16.30
C ILE A 442 12.46 -21.70 15.00
N ASP A 443 13.52 -22.51 15.08
CA ASP A 443 14.11 -23.17 13.92
C ASP A 443 13.11 -24.14 13.26
N LYS A 444 12.29 -24.86 14.04
CA LYS A 444 11.21 -25.71 13.49
C LYS A 444 10.13 -24.91 12.75
N ILE A 445 9.74 -23.74 13.27
CA ILE A 445 8.74 -22.87 12.64
C ILE A 445 9.28 -22.26 11.34
N VAL A 446 10.53 -21.82 11.35
CA VAL A 446 11.21 -21.27 10.16
C VAL A 446 11.42 -22.38 9.11
N ALA A 447 11.90 -23.56 9.52
CA ALA A 447 12.14 -24.70 8.64
C ALA A 447 10.85 -25.25 8.01
N ASP A 448 9.72 -25.27 8.71
CA ASP A 448 8.42 -25.63 8.12
C ASP A 448 7.96 -24.61 7.06
N GLY A 449 8.32 -23.33 7.24
CA GLY A 449 8.13 -22.29 6.23
C GLY A 449 8.93 -22.56 4.94
N GLU A 450 10.17 -23.02 5.07
CA GLU A 450 11.09 -23.32 3.96
C GLU A 450 10.81 -24.67 3.28
N ALA A 451 10.48 -25.72 4.05
CA ALA A 451 10.15 -27.04 3.51
C ALA A 451 8.91 -27.01 2.61
N ASN A 452 7.91 -26.17 2.94
CA ASN A 452 6.74 -25.89 2.08
C ASN A 452 7.11 -25.15 0.79
N ARG A 453 8.24 -24.45 0.76
CA ARG A 453 8.78 -23.75 -0.41
C ARG A 453 9.49 -24.73 -1.35
N LEU A 454 10.24 -25.69 -0.80
CA LEU A 454 11.05 -26.68 -1.54
C LEU A 454 10.23 -27.86 -2.10
N THR A 455 9.31 -28.44 -1.33
CA THR A 455 8.43 -29.53 -1.81
C THR A 455 7.57 -29.14 -3.03
N ARG A 456 7.30 -27.83 -3.19
CA ARG A 456 6.59 -27.31 -4.36
C ARG A 456 7.45 -27.34 -5.62
N HIS A 457 8.76 -27.13 -5.52
CA HIS A 457 9.67 -27.24 -6.65
C HIS A 457 9.86 -28.70 -7.11
N GLN A 458 9.81 -29.67 -6.19
CA GLN A 458 9.86 -31.09 -6.52
C GLN A 458 8.57 -31.63 -7.14
N LYS A 459 7.38 -31.19 -6.68
CA LYS A 459 6.10 -31.63 -7.29
C LYS A 459 5.92 -31.16 -8.74
N PHE A 460 6.62 -30.12 -9.18
CA PHE A 460 6.66 -29.70 -10.58
C PHE A 460 7.69 -30.48 -11.42
N ALA A 461 8.56 -31.27 -10.79
CA ALA A 461 9.66 -31.96 -11.46
C ALA A 461 9.41 -33.46 -11.71
N THR A 462 8.36 -34.07 -11.13
CA THR A 462 8.19 -35.53 -11.13
C THR A 462 6.78 -36.04 -11.50
N SER A 463 5.95 -35.28 -12.21
CA SER A 463 4.69 -35.82 -12.76
C SER A 463 4.90 -36.29 -14.20
N ASP A 464 4.86 -37.60 -14.42
CA ASP A 464 4.90 -38.24 -15.74
C ASP A 464 3.83 -37.66 -16.67
N PHE A 465 4.27 -37.16 -17.82
CA PHE A 465 3.48 -36.46 -18.82
C PHE A 465 2.83 -37.45 -19.79
N SER A 466 1.49 -37.53 -19.82
CA SER A 466 0.74 -38.34 -20.79
C SER A 466 0.44 -37.54 -22.07
N MET A 467 0.36 -38.20 -23.22
CA MET A 467 -0.03 -37.59 -24.51
C MET A 467 -1.45 -36.97 -24.47
N ALA A 468 -2.29 -37.39 -23.51
CA ALA A 468 -3.57 -36.74 -23.25
C ALA A 468 -3.41 -35.34 -22.63
N ASP A 469 -2.39 -35.13 -21.80
CA ASP A 469 -2.06 -33.84 -21.19
C ASP A 469 -1.49 -32.86 -22.24
N ALA A 470 -0.80 -33.37 -23.27
CA ALA A 470 -0.29 -32.56 -24.39
C ALA A 470 -1.41 -31.96 -25.28
N LEU A 471 -2.55 -32.64 -25.36
CA LEU A 471 -3.75 -32.15 -26.07
C LEU A 471 -4.57 -31.17 -25.21
N GLU A 472 -4.50 -31.29 -23.89
CA GLU A 472 -5.08 -30.30 -22.96
C GLU A 472 -4.18 -29.06 -22.85
N GLU A 473 -2.85 -29.21 -22.91
CA GLU A 473 -1.89 -28.11 -22.88
C GLU A 473 -1.99 -27.18 -24.09
N THR A 474 -2.31 -27.69 -25.28
CA THR A 474 -2.52 -26.84 -26.47
C THR A 474 -3.77 -25.95 -26.30
N ASN A 475 -4.80 -26.43 -25.60
CA ASN A 475 -6.00 -25.66 -25.27
C ASN A 475 -5.75 -24.68 -24.09
N THR A 476 -4.93 -25.04 -23.10
CA THR A 476 -4.53 -24.15 -22.01
C THR A 476 -3.49 -23.09 -22.42
N GLY A 477 -2.64 -23.36 -23.42
CA GLY A 477 -1.63 -22.42 -23.91
C GLY A 477 -2.27 -21.25 -24.64
N VAL A 478 -3.28 -21.53 -25.48
CA VAL A 478 -4.09 -20.48 -26.12
C VAL A 478 -4.95 -19.76 -25.07
N SER A 479 -5.61 -20.48 -24.15
CA SER A 479 -6.40 -19.88 -23.06
C SER A 479 -5.55 -18.96 -22.17
N ARG A 480 -4.36 -19.40 -21.76
CA ARG A 480 -3.40 -18.62 -20.96
C ARG A 480 -2.87 -17.42 -21.71
N THR A 481 -2.51 -17.57 -22.99
CA THR A 481 -2.08 -16.46 -23.83
C THR A 481 -3.19 -15.42 -24.00
N VAL A 482 -4.44 -15.84 -24.18
CA VAL A 482 -5.60 -14.94 -24.25
C VAL A 482 -5.84 -14.23 -22.91
N LYS A 483 -5.71 -14.93 -21.78
CA LYS A 483 -5.81 -14.35 -20.43
C LYS A 483 -4.70 -13.32 -20.18
N ASP A 484 -3.46 -13.64 -20.53
CA ASP A 484 -2.30 -12.75 -20.37
C ASP A 484 -2.44 -11.51 -21.27
N LEU A 485 -2.90 -11.67 -22.52
CA LEU A 485 -3.18 -10.57 -23.44
C LEU A 485 -4.32 -9.68 -22.95
N PHE A 486 -5.39 -10.27 -22.43
CA PHE A 486 -6.54 -9.54 -21.88
C PHE A 486 -6.14 -8.76 -20.62
N ALA A 487 -5.44 -9.40 -19.67
CA ALA A 487 -4.94 -8.72 -18.49
C ALA A 487 -3.95 -7.60 -18.84
N GLY A 488 -3.07 -7.83 -19.81
CA GLY A 488 -2.17 -6.82 -20.36
C GLY A 488 -2.92 -5.64 -20.98
N ALA A 489 -4.00 -5.89 -21.74
CA ALA A 489 -4.83 -4.86 -22.34
C ALA A 489 -5.55 -4.01 -21.28
N VAL A 490 -6.16 -4.64 -20.27
CA VAL A 490 -6.84 -3.92 -19.17
C VAL A 490 -5.82 -3.15 -18.32
N GLY A 491 -4.65 -3.72 -18.07
CA GLY A 491 -3.51 -3.00 -17.47
C GLY A 491 -3.10 -1.77 -18.27
N GLY A 492 -3.02 -1.88 -19.59
CA GLY A 492 -2.74 -0.76 -20.50
C GLY A 492 -3.81 0.34 -20.45
N ILE A 493 -5.09 -0.03 -20.30
CA ILE A 493 -6.19 0.93 -20.12
C ILE A 493 -6.03 1.68 -18.79
N ALA A 494 -5.80 0.96 -17.68
CA ALA A 494 -5.57 1.57 -16.38
C ALA A 494 -4.35 2.50 -16.40
N GLN A 495 -3.28 2.10 -17.08
CA GLN A 495 -2.08 2.93 -17.28
C GLN A 495 -2.41 4.30 -17.88
N VAL A 496 -3.24 4.29 -18.94
CA VAL A 496 -3.66 5.51 -19.65
C VAL A 496 -4.54 6.36 -18.74
N LEU A 497 -5.55 5.77 -18.08
CA LEU A 497 -6.50 6.50 -17.25
C LEU A 497 -5.84 7.16 -16.03
N ILE A 498 -4.90 6.47 -15.38
CA ILE A 498 -4.18 7.00 -14.22
C ILE A 498 -3.15 8.06 -14.63
N GLY A 499 -2.49 7.87 -15.78
CA GLY A 499 -1.44 8.77 -16.24
C GLY A 499 -1.96 10.06 -16.87
N GLN A 500 -3.18 10.04 -17.40
CA GLN A 500 -3.71 11.11 -18.22
C GLN A 500 -3.75 12.50 -17.53
N PRO A 501 -4.15 12.64 -16.25
CA PRO A 501 -4.15 13.95 -15.58
C PRO A 501 -2.76 14.58 -15.50
N PHE A 502 -1.70 13.78 -15.40
CA PHE A 502 -0.33 14.27 -15.42
C PHE A 502 0.11 14.64 -16.84
N ASP A 503 -0.27 13.83 -17.83
CA ASP A 503 0.08 14.04 -19.24
C ASP A 503 -0.50 15.34 -19.78
N ILE A 504 -1.73 15.71 -19.42
CA ILE A 504 -2.32 16.98 -19.87
C ILE A 504 -1.64 18.20 -19.24
N VAL A 505 -1.31 18.15 -17.95
CA VAL A 505 -0.59 19.23 -17.25
C VAL A 505 0.80 19.40 -17.87
N LYS A 506 1.51 18.28 -18.10
CA LYS A 506 2.81 18.26 -18.80
C LYS A 506 2.70 18.95 -20.16
N VAL A 507 1.79 18.50 -21.03
CA VAL A 507 1.72 18.99 -22.42
C VAL A 507 1.37 20.48 -22.46
N ARG A 508 0.48 20.96 -21.58
CA ARG A 508 0.14 22.39 -21.49
C ARG A 508 1.28 23.26 -21.00
N LEU A 509 2.08 22.76 -20.05
CA LEU A 509 3.30 23.42 -19.61
C LEU A 509 4.36 23.48 -20.72
N GLN A 510 4.48 22.44 -21.55
CA GLN A 510 5.45 22.39 -22.65
C GLN A 510 5.11 23.35 -23.79
N THR A 511 3.82 23.57 -24.03
CA THR A 511 3.30 24.20 -25.26
C THR A 511 2.87 25.65 -25.06
N THR A 512 2.69 26.09 -23.81
CA THR A 512 2.26 27.46 -23.47
C THR A 512 3.07 28.03 -22.31
N THR A 513 3.16 29.36 -22.25
CA THR A 513 3.82 30.09 -21.15
C THR A 513 2.83 30.64 -20.12
N ASN A 514 1.53 30.39 -20.29
CA ASN A 514 0.45 30.96 -19.47
C ASN A 514 0.40 30.44 -18.03
N TYR A 515 1.17 29.40 -17.72
CA TYR A 515 1.21 28.77 -16.42
C TYR A 515 2.57 28.97 -15.75
N SER A 516 2.55 29.39 -14.50
CA SER A 516 3.74 29.55 -13.67
C SER A 516 4.38 28.21 -13.28
N GLY A 517 3.56 27.15 -13.14
CA GLY A 517 4.00 25.81 -12.78
C GLY A 517 2.89 24.76 -12.90
N ALA A 518 3.19 23.52 -12.51
CA ALA A 518 2.26 22.39 -12.63
C ALA A 518 0.99 22.54 -11.78
N TYR A 519 1.14 23.03 -10.55
CA TYR A 519 0.01 23.26 -9.65
C TYR A 519 -0.93 24.35 -10.19
N ASP A 520 -0.37 25.46 -10.66
CA ASP A 520 -1.12 26.55 -11.30
C ASP A 520 -1.83 26.07 -12.56
N CYS A 521 -1.16 25.29 -13.41
CA CYS A 521 -1.77 24.68 -14.59
C CYS A 521 -2.95 23.75 -14.23
N ALA A 522 -2.79 22.86 -13.25
CA ALA A 522 -3.86 21.97 -12.80
C ALA A 522 -5.04 22.74 -12.20
N THR A 523 -4.76 23.77 -11.39
CA THR A 523 -5.77 24.63 -10.76
C THR A 523 -6.57 25.39 -11.82
N GLN A 524 -5.91 25.97 -12.82
CA GLN A 524 -6.56 26.68 -13.91
C GLN A 524 -7.40 25.74 -14.80
N ILE A 525 -6.93 24.51 -15.08
CA ILE A 525 -7.73 23.50 -15.78
C ILE A 525 -9.02 23.21 -15.01
N LEU A 526 -8.90 22.95 -13.71
CA LEU A 526 -10.04 22.61 -12.87
C LEU A 526 -11.04 23.78 -12.78
N ARG A 527 -10.54 25.01 -12.60
CA ARG A 527 -11.36 26.21 -12.44
C ARG A 527 -12.05 26.65 -13.74
N ASN A 528 -11.34 26.60 -14.87
CA ASN A 528 -11.81 27.19 -16.12
C ASN A 528 -12.43 26.17 -17.10
N GLU A 529 -12.11 24.89 -16.96
CA GLU A 529 -12.53 23.83 -17.90
C GLU A 529 -13.21 22.64 -17.24
N GLY A 530 -13.17 22.56 -15.91
CA GLY A 530 -13.76 21.50 -15.12
C GLY A 530 -12.95 20.19 -15.09
N PRO A 531 -13.34 19.23 -14.24
CA PRO A 531 -12.57 18.00 -13.99
C PRO A 531 -12.50 17.06 -15.21
N ALA A 532 -13.52 17.04 -16.06
CA ALA A 532 -13.51 16.24 -17.29
C ALA A 532 -12.41 16.69 -18.28
N ALA A 533 -11.93 17.93 -18.18
CA ALA A 533 -10.89 18.44 -19.05
C ALA A 533 -9.57 17.68 -18.89
N PHE A 534 -9.30 17.09 -17.72
CA PHE A 534 -8.10 16.30 -17.50
C PHE A 534 -8.01 15.08 -18.43
N TYR A 535 -9.15 14.59 -18.92
CA TYR A 535 -9.24 13.42 -19.80
C TYR A 535 -9.41 13.78 -21.29
N LYS A 536 -9.09 15.02 -21.69
CA LYS A 536 -9.05 15.39 -23.10
C LYS A 536 -7.97 14.63 -23.85
N GLY A 537 -8.34 14.01 -24.96
CA GLY A 537 -7.40 13.26 -25.81
C GLY A 537 -7.10 11.84 -25.34
N THR A 538 -7.77 11.32 -24.30
CA THR A 538 -7.57 9.95 -23.78
C THR A 538 -8.00 8.86 -24.76
N LEU A 539 -8.98 9.13 -25.62
CA LEU A 539 -9.53 8.11 -26.53
C LEU A 539 -8.48 7.59 -27.54
N THR A 540 -7.63 8.47 -28.07
CA THR A 540 -6.61 8.11 -29.06
C THR A 540 -5.60 7.08 -28.55
N PRO A 541 -4.95 7.27 -27.38
CA PRO A 541 -4.04 6.25 -26.84
C PRO A 541 -4.76 4.97 -26.39
N LEU A 542 -6.02 5.02 -25.92
CA LEU A 542 -6.77 3.81 -25.53
C LEU A 542 -6.98 2.83 -26.69
N ILE A 543 -7.29 3.36 -27.88
CA ILE A 543 -7.50 2.54 -29.08
C ILE A 543 -6.16 1.95 -29.58
N GLY A 544 -5.07 2.70 -29.46
CA GLY A 544 -3.77 2.33 -30.03
C GLY A 544 -2.82 1.54 -29.12
N ILE A 545 -3.08 1.48 -27.80
CA ILE A 545 -2.11 0.97 -26.82
C ILE A 545 -1.66 -0.47 -27.10
N GLY A 546 -2.59 -1.37 -27.44
CA GLY A 546 -2.27 -2.77 -27.73
C GLY A 546 -1.41 -2.92 -28.99
N ALA A 547 -1.71 -2.14 -30.05
CA ALA A 547 -0.95 -2.18 -31.29
C ALA A 547 0.47 -1.63 -31.12
N CYS A 548 0.61 -0.49 -30.43
CA CYS A 548 1.92 0.11 -30.15
C CYS A 548 2.82 -0.82 -29.32
N VAL A 549 2.29 -1.37 -28.22
CA VAL A 549 3.05 -2.29 -27.35
C VAL A 549 3.46 -3.55 -28.11
N SER A 550 2.56 -4.12 -28.92
CA SER A 550 2.84 -5.32 -29.72
C SER A 550 3.97 -5.11 -30.73
N VAL A 551 3.95 -3.96 -31.44
CA VAL A 551 5.02 -3.61 -32.40
C VAL A 551 6.35 -3.42 -31.69
N GLN A 552 6.37 -2.74 -30.54
CA GLN A 552 7.60 -2.52 -29.76
C GLN A 552 8.23 -3.84 -29.31
N PHE A 553 7.46 -4.70 -28.62
CA PHE A 553 7.99 -5.99 -28.14
C PHE A 553 8.34 -6.94 -29.28
N GLY A 554 7.56 -6.95 -30.37
CA GLY A 554 7.86 -7.75 -31.56
C GLY A 554 9.19 -7.34 -32.20
N ALA A 555 9.36 -6.04 -32.44
CA ALA A 555 10.59 -5.49 -33.02
C ALA A 555 11.80 -5.66 -32.10
N PHE A 556 11.64 -5.46 -30.79
CA PHE A 556 12.70 -5.69 -29.80
C PHE A 556 13.15 -7.15 -29.82
N ASN A 557 12.22 -8.10 -29.75
CA ASN A 557 12.55 -9.53 -29.74
C ASN A 557 13.19 -9.98 -31.06
N TYR A 558 12.75 -9.42 -32.19
CA TYR A 558 13.38 -9.67 -33.48
C TYR A 558 14.85 -9.18 -33.49
N ALA A 559 15.08 -7.92 -33.11
CA ALA A 559 16.43 -7.35 -33.06
C ALA A 559 17.33 -8.10 -32.06
N LYS A 560 16.79 -8.44 -30.89
CA LYS A 560 17.49 -9.23 -29.86
C LYS A 560 17.95 -10.58 -30.42
N ARG A 561 17.06 -11.36 -31.04
CA ARG A 561 17.40 -12.66 -31.66
C ARG A 561 18.43 -12.53 -32.77
N ALA A 562 18.36 -11.45 -33.56
CA ALA A 562 19.35 -11.17 -34.60
C ALA A 562 20.74 -10.83 -34.04
N PHE A 563 20.82 -10.16 -32.88
CA PHE A 563 22.09 -9.94 -32.19
C PHE A 563 22.62 -11.22 -31.53
N GLU A 564 21.74 -12.03 -30.92
CA GLU A 564 22.11 -13.34 -30.34
C GLU A 564 22.70 -14.28 -31.39
N SER A 565 22.06 -14.39 -32.57
CA SER A 565 22.55 -15.24 -33.66
C SER A 565 23.89 -14.76 -34.21
N ARG A 566 24.10 -13.44 -34.31
CA ARG A 566 25.39 -12.85 -34.71
C ARG A 566 26.48 -13.10 -33.67
N ASN A 567 26.19 -12.89 -32.39
CA ASN A 567 27.16 -13.14 -31.30
C ASN A 567 27.55 -14.63 -31.25
N ALA A 568 26.59 -15.53 -31.41
CA ALA A 568 26.84 -16.98 -31.47
C ALA A 568 27.70 -17.36 -32.69
N ALA A 569 27.44 -16.77 -33.86
CA ALA A 569 28.24 -17.00 -35.07
C ALA A 569 29.69 -16.49 -34.92
N THR A 570 29.89 -15.34 -34.27
CA THR A 570 31.22 -14.79 -33.99
C THR A 570 31.96 -15.62 -32.93
N ALA A 571 31.28 -16.06 -31.86
CA ALA A 571 31.87 -16.92 -30.82
C ALA A 571 32.33 -18.28 -31.36
N SER A 572 31.55 -18.87 -32.28
CA SER A 572 31.91 -20.12 -32.98
C SER A 572 33.15 -19.99 -33.88
N ALA A 573 33.52 -18.78 -34.29
CA ALA A 573 34.72 -18.53 -35.09
C ALA A 573 35.98 -18.28 -34.23
N THR A 574 35.83 -17.94 -32.95
CA THR A 574 36.93 -17.45 -32.10
C THR A 574 37.35 -18.43 -30.99
N SER A 575 36.56 -19.45 -30.63
CA SER A 575 36.88 -20.33 -29.49
C SER A 575 36.47 -21.80 -29.72
N LYS A 576 37.46 -22.69 -29.88
CA LYS A 576 37.31 -24.16 -29.77
C LYS A 576 37.48 -24.69 -28.32
N LEU A 577 37.66 -23.82 -27.31
CA LEU A 577 38.18 -24.22 -25.99
C LEU A 577 37.43 -23.66 -24.75
N LEU A 578 36.26 -23.03 -24.90
CA LEU A 578 35.46 -22.56 -23.75
C LEU A 578 34.00 -23.05 -23.78
N PRO A 579 33.36 -23.29 -22.62
CA PRO A 579 32.01 -23.86 -22.54
C PRO A 579 30.93 -22.96 -23.16
N LEU A 580 29.98 -23.57 -23.88
CA LEU A 580 28.89 -22.97 -24.67
C LEU A 580 27.90 -22.07 -23.91
N GLU A 581 27.92 -22.03 -22.58
CA GLU A 581 26.92 -21.27 -21.79
C GLU A 581 27.21 -19.76 -21.72
N SER A 582 28.44 -19.30 -21.97
CA SER A 582 28.80 -17.87 -21.88
C SER A 582 28.67 -17.10 -23.20
N SER A 583 28.35 -17.75 -24.33
CA SER A 583 28.47 -17.18 -25.67
C SER A 583 27.21 -16.51 -26.26
N SER A 584 26.07 -16.51 -25.55
CA SER A 584 24.78 -15.98 -26.07
C SER A 584 24.32 -14.65 -25.44
N GLN A 585 25.09 -14.07 -24.50
CA GLN A 585 24.67 -12.85 -23.82
C GLN A 585 24.85 -11.61 -24.70
N LEU A 586 23.80 -10.79 -24.83
CA LEU A 586 23.90 -9.51 -25.54
C LEU A 586 24.71 -8.51 -24.71
N SER A 587 25.51 -7.68 -25.39
CA SER A 587 26.12 -6.53 -24.73
C SER A 587 25.07 -5.46 -24.41
N TYR A 588 25.34 -4.63 -23.42
CA TYR A 588 24.48 -3.50 -23.07
C TYR A 588 24.25 -2.54 -24.26
N GLY A 589 25.25 -2.34 -25.13
CA GLY A 589 25.08 -1.59 -26.37
C GLY A 589 24.09 -2.24 -27.34
N GLN A 590 24.07 -3.58 -27.42
CA GLN A 590 23.10 -4.32 -28.25
C GLN A 590 21.68 -4.24 -27.68
N TYR A 591 21.52 -4.26 -26.35
CA TYR A 591 20.22 -4.00 -25.72
C TYR A 591 19.69 -2.60 -26.03
N TYR A 592 20.57 -1.59 -25.98
CA TYR A 592 20.22 -0.23 -26.38
C TYR A 592 19.78 -0.17 -27.85
N LEU A 593 20.55 -0.77 -28.76
CA LEU A 593 20.23 -0.77 -30.20
C LEU A 593 18.93 -1.55 -30.51
N ALA A 594 18.69 -2.68 -29.84
CA ALA A 594 17.45 -3.44 -29.97
C ALA A 594 16.24 -2.63 -29.46
N GLY A 595 16.39 -1.91 -28.34
CA GLY A 595 15.38 -0.99 -27.82
C GLY A 595 15.13 0.20 -28.76
N ALA A 596 16.20 0.79 -29.32
CA ALA A 596 16.08 1.87 -30.28
C ALA A 596 15.36 1.43 -31.56
N PHE A 597 15.67 0.23 -32.08
CA PHE A 597 14.95 -0.36 -33.21
C PHE A 597 13.45 -0.53 -32.92
N ALA A 598 13.11 -1.03 -31.72
CA ALA A 598 11.72 -1.15 -31.30
C ALA A 598 10.96 0.19 -31.27
N GLY A 599 11.60 1.25 -30.77
CA GLY A 599 11.04 2.60 -30.78
C GLY A 599 10.82 3.14 -32.21
N LEU A 600 11.80 2.93 -33.10
CA LEU A 600 11.70 3.36 -34.50
C LEU A 600 10.56 2.61 -35.22
N SER A 601 10.45 1.30 -35.04
CA SER A 601 9.36 0.51 -35.62
C SER A 601 7.98 0.98 -35.14
N ASN A 602 7.87 1.35 -33.86
CA ASN A 602 6.63 1.87 -33.28
C ASN A 602 6.24 3.26 -33.79
N THR A 603 7.21 4.06 -34.25
CA THR A 603 7.00 5.47 -34.59
C THR A 603 5.96 5.67 -35.70
N VAL A 604 5.82 4.70 -36.61
CA VAL A 604 4.79 4.73 -37.67
C VAL A 604 3.38 4.80 -37.09
N LEU A 605 3.12 4.09 -35.99
CA LEU A 605 1.83 4.11 -35.30
C LEU A 605 1.77 5.23 -34.27
N SER A 606 2.83 5.41 -33.46
CA SER A 606 2.79 6.36 -32.35
C SER A 606 2.78 7.81 -32.80
N SER A 607 3.45 8.18 -33.90
CA SER A 607 3.51 9.57 -34.37
C SER A 607 2.14 10.21 -34.62
N PRO A 608 1.24 9.63 -35.44
CA PRO A 608 -0.09 10.20 -35.65
C PRO A 608 -0.96 10.15 -34.38
N ILE A 609 -0.88 9.07 -33.59
CA ILE A 609 -1.62 8.91 -32.33
C ILE A 609 -1.24 10.02 -31.34
N GLU A 610 0.05 10.26 -31.15
CA GLU A 610 0.57 11.29 -30.25
C GLU A 610 0.22 12.69 -30.74
N HIS A 611 0.35 12.96 -32.04
CA HIS A 611 0.04 14.27 -32.59
C HIS A 611 -1.44 14.63 -32.37
N ILE A 612 -2.37 13.71 -32.64
CA ILE A 612 -3.80 13.92 -32.38
C ILE A 612 -4.05 14.13 -30.88
N ARG A 613 -3.44 13.30 -30.03
CA ARG A 613 -3.58 13.39 -28.58
C ARG A 613 -3.16 14.77 -28.07
N ILE A 614 -1.98 15.24 -28.45
CA ILE A 614 -1.42 16.52 -28.02
C ILE A 614 -2.32 17.68 -28.47
N ARG A 615 -2.79 17.68 -29.73
CA ARG A 615 -3.74 18.69 -30.23
C ARG A 615 -5.02 18.75 -29.40
N LEU A 616 -5.57 17.59 -29.05
CA LEU A 616 -6.78 17.52 -28.24
C LEU A 616 -6.57 18.01 -26.80
N GLN A 617 -5.37 17.83 -26.25
CA GLN A 617 -4.99 18.26 -24.90
C GLN A 617 -4.73 19.76 -24.79
N THR A 618 -4.20 20.39 -25.85
CA THR A 618 -3.81 21.81 -25.87
C THR A 618 -4.84 22.74 -26.47
N GLN A 619 -5.90 22.21 -27.11
CA GLN A 619 -6.93 23.07 -27.70
C GLN A 619 -7.67 23.91 -26.63
N PRO A 620 -8.15 25.11 -26.99
CA PRO A 620 -9.00 25.92 -26.13
C PRO A 620 -10.31 25.22 -25.72
N HIS A 621 -10.91 25.68 -24.63
CA HIS A 621 -12.21 25.18 -24.14
C HIS A 621 -13.38 26.11 -24.53
N GLY A 622 -14.61 25.62 -24.46
CA GLY A 622 -15.81 26.38 -24.79
C GLY A 622 -15.95 26.68 -26.29
N ALA A 623 -16.45 27.87 -26.62
CA ALA A 623 -16.74 28.29 -28.00
C ALA A 623 -15.51 28.34 -28.93
N ALA A 624 -14.30 28.48 -28.37
CA ALA A 624 -13.03 28.53 -29.12
C ALA A 624 -12.45 27.13 -29.41
N ARG A 625 -13.22 26.06 -29.18
CA ARG A 625 -12.79 24.67 -29.39
C ARG A 625 -12.49 24.39 -30.86
N LEU A 626 -11.31 23.83 -31.12
CA LEU A 626 -10.84 23.54 -32.49
C LEU A 626 -11.31 22.18 -33.02
N TYR A 627 -11.46 21.16 -32.15
CA TYR A 627 -11.76 19.78 -32.56
C TYR A 627 -12.86 19.14 -31.73
N SER A 628 -13.90 18.60 -32.38
CA SER A 628 -15.01 17.89 -31.72
C SER A 628 -14.61 16.50 -31.19
N GLY A 629 -13.49 15.94 -31.66
CA GLY A 629 -12.94 14.68 -31.19
C GLY A 629 -11.74 14.20 -32.03
N PRO A 630 -11.22 12.98 -31.80
CA PRO A 630 -10.08 12.45 -32.55
C PRO A 630 -10.35 12.33 -34.06
N LEU A 631 -11.53 11.88 -34.47
CA LEU A 631 -11.87 11.72 -35.89
C LEU A 631 -11.97 13.07 -36.62
N ASP A 632 -12.54 14.09 -35.97
CA ASP A 632 -12.59 15.45 -36.51
C ASP A 632 -11.18 16.07 -36.60
N CYS A 633 -10.32 15.79 -35.60
CA CYS A 633 -8.91 16.17 -35.65
C CYS A 633 -8.18 15.53 -36.84
N ILE A 634 -8.34 14.21 -37.05
CA ILE A 634 -7.80 13.50 -38.21
C ILE A 634 -8.30 14.13 -39.51
N SER A 635 -9.63 14.31 -39.64
CA SER A 635 -10.24 14.87 -40.86
C SER A 635 -9.66 16.25 -41.20
N LYS A 636 -9.54 17.14 -40.20
CA LYS A 636 -8.98 18.49 -40.38
C LYS A 636 -7.49 18.46 -40.71
N LEU A 637 -6.71 17.59 -40.07
CA LEU A 637 -5.27 17.46 -40.34
C LEU A 637 -5.01 16.88 -41.73
N SER A 638 -5.83 15.94 -42.19
CA SER A 638 -5.74 15.31 -43.51
C SER A 638 -6.06 16.25 -44.67
N ARG A 639 -6.65 17.43 -44.42
CA ARG A 639 -6.85 18.49 -45.44
C ARG A 639 -5.59 19.30 -45.73
N SER A 640 -4.49 19.04 -45.03
CA SER A 640 -3.19 19.65 -45.32
C SER A 640 -2.68 19.23 -46.71
N PRO A 641 -1.82 20.03 -47.38
CA PRO A 641 -1.31 19.73 -48.72
C PRO A 641 -0.65 18.35 -48.87
N SER A 642 -0.14 17.79 -47.76
CA SER A 642 0.34 16.41 -47.70
C SER A 642 -0.01 15.78 -46.35
N ILE A 643 -0.30 14.47 -46.37
CA ILE A 643 -0.56 13.69 -45.15
C ILE A 643 0.65 13.69 -44.20
N THR A 644 1.87 13.79 -44.74
CA THR A 644 3.09 13.83 -43.95
C THR A 644 3.28 15.18 -43.25
N GLN A 645 2.88 16.26 -43.92
CA GLN A 645 2.91 17.62 -43.38
C GLN A 645 1.78 17.88 -42.39
N GLY A 646 0.63 17.23 -42.57
CA GLY A 646 -0.51 17.24 -41.66
C GLY A 646 -0.37 16.24 -40.53
N LEU A 647 -0.83 15.00 -40.75
CA LEU A 647 -0.99 13.98 -39.72
C LEU A 647 0.34 13.55 -39.07
N TYR A 648 1.42 13.44 -39.84
CA TYR A 648 2.74 13.01 -39.36
C TYR A 648 3.71 14.17 -39.04
N ARG A 649 3.18 15.37 -38.77
CA ARG A 649 4.01 16.51 -38.34
C ARG A 649 4.80 16.18 -37.08
N GLY A 650 6.09 16.51 -37.08
CA GLY A 650 6.99 16.24 -35.94
C GLY A 650 7.62 14.84 -35.92
N THR A 651 7.31 13.97 -36.90
CA THR A 651 7.83 12.59 -36.94
C THR A 651 9.35 12.48 -36.87
N SER A 652 10.09 13.43 -37.46
CA SER A 652 11.57 13.41 -37.36
C SER A 652 12.08 13.53 -35.92
N VAL A 653 11.40 14.33 -35.09
CA VAL A 653 11.70 14.45 -33.66
C VAL A 653 11.19 13.23 -32.91
N THR A 654 10.02 12.72 -33.29
CA THR A 654 9.45 11.49 -32.71
C THR A 654 10.39 10.31 -32.90
N LEU A 655 10.97 10.11 -34.09
CA LEU A 655 11.94 9.04 -34.36
C LEU A 655 13.15 9.10 -33.41
N LEU A 656 13.75 10.29 -33.25
CA LEU A 656 14.89 10.49 -32.36
C LEU A 656 14.51 10.29 -30.89
N ARG A 657 13.35 10.82 -30.49
CA ARG A 657 12.79 10.64 -29.15
C ARG A 657 12.58 9.16 -28.85
N GLU A 658 11.90 8.43 -29.73
CA GLU A 658 11.54 7.02 -29.53
C GLU A 658 12.80 6.14 -29.51
N ALA A 659 13.75 6.38 -30.41
CA ALA A 659 15.02 5.65 -30.42
C ALA A 659 15.79 5.82 -29.09
N GLN A 660 15.95 7.06 -28.63
CA GLN A 660 16.61 7.36 -27.36
C GLN A 660 15.84 6.80 -26.16
N ALA A 661 14.52 6.98 -26.15
CA ALA A 661 13.62 6.58 -25.07
C ALA A 661 13.67 5.07 -24.83
N TYR A 662 13.37 4.27 -25.86
CA TYR A 662 13.30 2.82 -25.72
C TYR A 662 14.69 2.18 -25.63
N GLY A 663 15.70 2.76 -26.30
CA GLY A 663 17.09 2.33 -26.12
C GLY A 663 17.53 2.44 -24.66
N ALA A 664 17.32 3.62 -24.04
CA ALA A 664 17.65 3.84 -22.64
C ALA A 664 16.82 2.97 -21.68
N TRP A 665 15.53 2.75 -21.99
CA TRP A 665 14.65 1.90 -21.19
C TRP A 665 15.13 0.45 -21.13
N PHE A 666 15.29 -0.19 -22.29
CA PHE A 666 15.72 -1.60 -22.34
C PHE A 666 17.13 -1.78 -21.80
N LEU A 667 18.06 -0.87 -22.09
CA LEU A 667 19.40 -0.87 -21.52
C LEU A 667 19.36 -0.84 -19.99
N SER A 668 18.64 0.13 -19.41
CA SER A 668 18.60 0.33 -17.96
C SER A 668 17.91 -0.84 -17.27
N PHE A 669 16.82 -1.34 -17.84
CA PHE A 669 16.09 -2.50 -17.34
C PHE A 669 16.97 -3.76 -17.30
N GLU A 670 17.65 -4.07 -18.41
CA GLU A 670 18.51 -5.23 -18.52
C GLU A 670 19.77 -5.12 -17.65
N TYR A 671 20.34 -3.91 -17.52
CA TYR A 671 21.44 -3.65 -16.61
C TYR A 671 21.04 -3.95 -15.15
N MET A 672 19.92 -3.40 -14.69
CA MET A 672 19.45 -3.62 -13.31
C MET A 672 19.10 -5.09 -13.05
N MET A 673 18.42 -5.75 -13.98
CA MET A 673 18.09 -7.18 -13.88
C MET A 673 19.36 -8.04 -13.78
N ASN A 674 20.35 -7.81 -14.65
CA ASN A 674 21.58 -8.60 -14.66
C ASN A 674 22.47 -8.30 -13.44
N ALA A 675 22.53 -7.04 -12.99
CA ALA A 675 23.26 -6.67 -11.79
C ALA A 675 22.68 -7.31 -10.52
N ASP A 676 21.35 -7.40 -10.42
CA ASP A 676 20.65 -8.04 -9.31
C ASP A 676 20.87 -9.56 -9.29
N VAL A 677 20.79 -10.21 -10.46
CA VAL A 677 21.11 -11.62 -10.63
C VAL A 677 22.56 -11.92 -10.25
N ALA A 678 23.52 -11.11 -10.71
CA ALA A 678 24.94 -11.27 -10.41
C ALA A 678 25.24 -11.06 -8.92
N ARG A 679 24.62 -10.04 -8.29
CA ARG A 679 24.85 -9.71 -6.88
C ARG A 679 24.31 -10.77 -5.91
N ASN A 680 23.18 -11.39 -6.25
CA ASN A 680 22.49 -12.32 -5.35
C ASN A 680 22.66 -13.80 -5.74
N ASN A 681 23.39 -14.08 -6.83
CA ASN A 681 23.73 -15.42 -7.30
C ASN A 681 22.52 -16.38 -7.46
N TYR A 682 21.43 -15.88 -8.05
CA TYR A 682 20.26 -16.70 -8.37
C TYR A 682 19.90 -16.64 -9.86
N ALA A 683 19.16 -17.64 -10.35
CA ALA A 683 18.67 -17.63 -11.72
C ALA A 683 17.76 -16.42 -12.00
N ARG A 684 17.80 -15.87 -13.22
CA ARG A 684 16.96 -14.72 -13.63
C ARG A 684 15.46 -14.97 -13.46
N SER A 685 15.01 -16.23 -13.57
CA SER A 685 13.63 -16.64 -13.31
C SER A 685 13.22 -16.54 -11.85
N ALA A 686 14.18 -16.47 -10.92
CA ALA A 686 13.95 -16.33 -9.49
C ALA A 686 13.88 -14.87 -9.01
N VAL A 687 14.09 -13.89 -9.90
CA VAL A 687 13.94 -12.47 -9.57
C VAL A 687 12.49 -12.21 -9.11
N PRO A 688 12.26 -11.71 -7.88
CA PRO A 688 10.92 -11.41 -7.40
C PRO A 688 10.17 -10.43 -8.31
N THR A 689 8.87 -10.67 -8.55
CA THR A 689 8.04 -9.84 -9.45
C THR A 689 8.03 -8.36 -9.07
N TRP A 690 8.10 -8.03 -7.77
CA TRP A 690 8.16 -6.63 -7.34
C TRP A 690 9.47 -5.94 -7.73
N LYS A 691 10.60 -6.66 -7.76
CA LYS A 691 11.88 -6.14 -8.25
C LYS A 691 11.80 -5.90 -9.76
N ILE A 692 11.20 -6.83 -10.51
CA ILE A 692 10.94 -6.66 -11.95
C ILE A 692 10.12 -5.39 -12.20
N ALA A 693 9.05 -5.17 -11.41
CA ALA A 693 8.24 -3.97 -11.49
C ALA A 693 9.02 -2.70 -11.12
N LEU A 694 9.83 -2.74 -10.06
CA LEU A 694 10.69 -1.63 -9.64
C LEU A 694 11.72 -1.27 -10.72
N TYR A 695 12.43 -2.26 -11.29
CA TYR A 695 13.39 -2.05 -12.37
C TYR A 695 12.72 -1.54 -13.63
N GLY A 696 11.51 -2.02 -13.95
CA GLY A 696 10.68 -1.48 -15.03
C GLY A 696 10.30 -0.01 -14.82
N GLY A 697 9.95 0.36 -13.57
CA GLY A 697 9.65 1.73 -13.18
C GLY A 697 10.87 2.67 -13.26
N LEU A 698 12.00 2.26 -12.68
CA LEU A 698 13.26 3.02 -12.73
C LEU A 698 13.78 3.16 -14.17
N ALA A 699 13.64 2.12 -15.00
CA ALA A 699 13.94 2.21 -16.43
C ALA A 699 13.01 3.21 -17.14
N GLY A 700 11.75 3.30 -16.72
CA GLY A 700 10.79 4.32 -17.14
C GLY A 700 11.24 5.75 -16.84
N GLU A 701 11.86 5.98 -15.68
CA GLU A 701 12.42 7.30 -15.34
C GLU A 701 13.64 7.64 -16.19
N MET A 702 14.52 6.66 -16.42
CA MET A 702 15.68 6.83 -17.31
C MET A 702 15.26 7.13 -18.75
N LEU A 703 14.18 6.52 -19.22
CA LEU A 703 13.57 6.84 -20.51
C LEU A 703 13.21 8.33 -20.58
N TRP A 704 12.52 8.86 -19.56
CA TRP A 704 12.12 10.26 -19.56
C TRP A 704 13.33 11.18 -19.44
N LEU A 705 14.21 10.97 -18.47
CA LEU A 705 15.38 11.81 -18.23
C LEU A 705 16.26 11.96 -19.48
N THR A 706 16.44 10.89 -20.26
CA THR A 706 17.31 10.93 -21.45
C THR A 706 16.63 11.45 -22.71
N SER A 707 15.30 11.29 -22.83
CA SER A 707 14.55 11.67 -24.04
C SER A 707 13.75 12.96 -23.92
N TYR A 708 13.66 13.55 -22.72
CA TYR A 708 12.81 14.71 -22.42
C TYR A 708 13.01 15.92 -23.34
N PRO A 709 14.26 16.33 -23.67
CA PRO A 709 14.46 17.48 -24.56
C PRO A 709 13.83 17.29 -25.94
N PHE A 710 13.87 16.07 -26.49
CA PHE A 710 13.22 15.74 -27.75
C PHE A 710 11.69 15.74 -27.61
N ASP A 711 11.17 15.31 -26.47
CA ASP A 711 9.74 15.34 -26.18
C ASP A 711 9.18 16.77 -26.14
N VAL A 712 9.91 17.75 -25.57
CA VAL A 712 9.51 19.16 -25.60
C VAL A 712 9.48 19.71 -27.04
N VAL A 713 10.53 19.45 -27.82
CA VAL A 713 10.61 19.89 -29.23
C VAL A 713 9.47 19.26 -30.04
N LYS A 714 9.20 17.96 -29.83
CA LYS A 714 8.10 17.23 -30.46
C LYS A 714 6.76 17.88 -30.12
N SER A 715 6.47 18.10 -28.84
CA SER A 715 5.19 18.69 -28.39
C SER A 715 4.98 20.07 -29.01
N LYS A 716 5.98 20.96 -28.99
CA LYS A 716 5.85 22.30 -29.59
C LYS A 716 5.63 22.24 -31.10
N MET A 717 6.34 21.37 -31.82
CA MET A 717 6.15 21.17 -33.26
C MET A 717 4.77 20.60 -33.61
N GLN A 718 4.27 19.65 -32.80
CA GLN A 718 2.98 19.01 -32.98
C GLN A 718 1.81 19.92 -32.58
N THR A 719 2.02 20.96 -31.78
CA THR A 719 0.99 21.98 -31.49
C THR A 719 1.03 23.21 -32.41
N ASP A 720 2.06 23.35 -33.24
CA ASP A 720 2.28 24.54 -34.07
C ASP A 720 1.15 24.80 -35.08
N GLY A 721 1.02 26.03 -35.59
CA GLY A 721 0.06 26.35 -36.64
C GLY A 721 0.42 25.69 -37.99
N PHE A 722 -0.54 25.71 -38.94
CA PHE A 722 -0.32 25.30 -40.33
C PHE A 722 -0.37 26.52 -41.27
N GLY A 723 0.24 26.39 -42.45
CA GLY A 723 0.24 27.45 -43.45
C GLY A 723 0.90 28.74 -42.94
N ALA A 724 0.25 29.88 -43.11
CA ALA A 724 0.75 31.18 -42.66
C ALA A 724 0.95 31.30 -41.13
N GLN A 725 0.33 30.42 -40.34
CA GLN A 725 0.44 30.40 -38.88
C GLN A 725 1.55 29.48 -38.35
N GLN A 726 2.32 28.83 -39.25
CA GLN A 726 3.39 27.91 -38.90
C GLN A 726 4.63 28.66 -38.39
N LYS A 727 5.06 28.36 -37.16
CA LYS A 727 6.26 28.97 -36.54
C LYS A 727 7.54 28.17 -36.77
N TYR A 728 7.43 26.84 -36.86
CA TYR A 728 8.58 25.95 -36.93
C TYR A 728 8.61 25.20 -38.28
N GLY A 729 9.59 25.53 -39.13
CA GLY A 729 9.81 24.84 -40.41
C GLY A 729 10.49 23.47 -40.28
N SER A 730 11.30 23.28 -39.24
CA SER A 730 12.05 22.04 -39.00
C SER A 730 12.33 21.83 -37.51
N MET A 731 12.77 20.62 -37.16
CA MET A 731 13.24 20.30 -35.80
C MET A 731 14.33 21.26 -35.34
N ARG A 732 15.31 21.55 -36.20
CA ARG A 732 16.43 22.44 -35.88
C ARG A 732 15.95 23.87 -35.64
N ALA A 733 14.97 24.35 -36.40
CA ALA A 733 14.37 25.66 -36.20
C ALA A 733 13.63 25.73 -34.85
N CYS A 734 12.86 24.69 -34.50
CA CYS A 734 12.19 24.62 -33.20
C CYS A 734 13.19 24.58 -32.04
N PHE A 735 14.20 23.72 -32.11
CA PHE A 735 15.27 23.64 -31.11
C PHE A 735 15.99 24.99 -30.92
N GLY A 736 16.41 25.61 -32.03
CA GLY A 736 17.08 26.91 -32.00
C GLY A 736 16.19 28.03 -31.46
N SER A 737 14.88 27.99 -31.74
CA SER A 737 13.92 28.92 -31.14
C SER A 737 13.84 28.75 -29.63
N ILE A 738 13.66 27.52 -29.12
CA ILE A 738 13.58 27.26 -27.68
C ILE A 738 14.86 27.73 -26.99
N TRP A 739 16.03 27.41 -27.56
CA TRP A 739 17.32 27.83 -27.00
C TRP A 739 17.44 29.35 -26.88
N ARG A 740 17.00 30.10 -27.90
CA ARG A 740 17.05 31.57 -27.90
C ARG A 740 16.03 32.21 -26.97
N THR A 741 14.83 31.65 -26.85
CA THR A 741 13.72 32.28 -26.10
C THR A 741 13.62 31.82 -24.65
N GLU A 742 13.90 30.55 -24.36
CA GLU A 742 13.69 29.90 -23.05
C GLU A 742 14.98 29.33 -22.45
N GLY A 743 16.08 29.30 -23.21
CA GLY A 743 17.34 28.73 -22.79
C GLY A 743 17.26 27.24 -22.47
N MET A 744 18.21 26.75 -21.67
CA MET A 744 18.29 25.33 -21.29
C MET A 744 17.07 24.87 -20.49
N ARG A 745 16.47 25.75 -19.67
CA ARG A 745 15.28 25.44 -18.86
C ARG A 745 14.04 25.13 -19.71
N GLY A 746 13.93 25.70 -20.91
CA GLY A 746 12.83 25.43 -21.84
C GLY A 746 12.69 23.95 -22.20
N PHE A 747 13.82 23.23 -22.34
CA PHE A 747 13.86 21.81 -22.68
C PHE A 747 13.40 20.87 -21.56
N TRP A 748 13.22 21.38 -20.34
CA TRP A 748 12.85 20.59 -19.16
C TRP A 748 11.50 21.01 -18.57
N ARG A 749 10.79 21.91 -19.25
CA ARG A 749 9.49 22.41 -18.78
C ARG A 749 8.45 21.28 -18.78
N GLY A 750 7.87 21.00 -17.62
CA GLY A 750 6.89 19.91 -17.43
C GLY A 750 7.47 18.58 -16.95
N ILE A 751 8.77 18.48 -16.65
CA ILE A 751 9.38 17.22 -16.23
C ILE A 751 8.84 16.72 -14.88
N GLY A 752 8.55 17.62 -13.94
CA GLY A 752 8.00 17.27 -12.62
C GLY A 752 6.73 16.39 -12.69
N PRO A 753 5.66 16.84 -13.38
CA PRO A 753 4.48 16.00 -13.63
C PRO A 753 4.80 14.68 -14.32
N THR A 754 5.81 14.63 -15.18
CA THR A 754 6.19 13.44 -15.94
C THR A 754 6.84 12.37 -15.05
N LEU A 755 7.75 12.77 -14.16
CA LEU A 755 8.39 11.87 -13.19
C LEU A 755 7.38 11.44 -12.12
N LEU A 756 6.58 12.38 -11.59
CA LEU A 756 5.54 12.08 -10.61
C LEU A 756 4.50 11.07 -11.15
N ARG A 757 4.23 11.09 -12.45
CA ARG A 757 3.33 10.15 -13.13
C ARG A 757 3.79 8.70 -13.05
N ALA A 758 5.09 8.42 -13.01
CA ALA A 758 5.61 7.06 -13.17
C ALA A 758 5.14 6.14 -12.04
N LEU A 759 5.21 6.58 -10.78
CA LEU A 759 4.85 5.77 -9.61
C LEU A 759 3.35 5.39 -9.59
N PRO A 760 2.37 6.32 -9.67
CA PRO A 760 0.95 5.98 -9.68
C PRO A 760 0.57 5.08 -10.86
N VAL A 761 1.15 5.35 -12.03
CA VAL A 761 0.84 4.62 -13.26
C VAL A 761 1.38 3.20 -13.19
N SER A 762 2.64 3.00 -12.81
CA SER A 762 3.23 1.66 -12.67
C SER A 762 2.52 0.83 -11.59
N ALA A 763 2.19 1.44 -10.45
CA ALA A 763 1.45 0.76 -9.39
C ALA A 763 0.03 0.38 -9.85
N GLY A 764 -0.68 1.31 -10.48
CA GLY A 764 -2.04 1.09 -10.98
C GLY A 764 -2.12 0.03 -12.07
N THR A 765 -1.19 0.03 -13.03
CA THR A 765 -1.09 -1.02 -14.05
C THR A 765 -0.85 -2.37 -13.40
N PHE A 766 0.09 -2.47 -12.46
CA PHE A 766 0.42 -3.72 -11.79
C PHE A 766 -0.77 -4.29 -11.01
N VAL A 767 -1.41 -3.46 -10.18
CA VAL A 767 -2.61 -3.83 -9.42
C VAL A 767 -3.72 -4.30 -10.35
N THR A 768 -3.93 -3.60 -11.46
CA THR A 768 -4.97 -3.95 -12.44
C THR A 768 -4.67 -5.28 -13.12
N VAL A 769 -3.45 -5.50 -13.62
CA VAL A 769 -3.06 -6.77 -14.23
C VAL A 769 -3.20 -7.91 -13.21
N GLU A 770 -2.74 -7.71 -11.97
CA GLU A 770 -2.84 -8.74 -10.94
C GLU A 770 -4.29 -9.07 -10.55
N MET A 771 -5.15 -8.06 -10.39
CA MET A 771 -6.58 -8.24 -10.11
C MET A 771 -7.31 -8.93 -11.26
N VAL A 772 -7.04 -8.53 -12.51
CA VAL A 772 -7.65 -9.15 -13.69
C VAL A 772 -7.19 -10.59 -13.84
N MET A 773 -5.88 -10.86 -13.71
CA MET A 773 -5.34 -12.22 -13.71
C MET A 773 -5.93 -13.09 -12.59
N LYS A 774 -6.23 -12.52 -11.42
CA LYS A 774 -6.90 -13.23 -10.32
C LYS A 774 -8.39 -13.46 -10.56
N ALA A 775 -9.05 -12.60 -11.33
CA ALA A 775 -10.48 -12.71 -11.62
C ALA A 775 -10.77 -13.67 -12.78
N ILE A 776 -9.83 -13.82 -13.74
CA ILE A 776 -9.98 -14.69 -14.91
C ILE A 776 -9.34 -16.09 -14.74
N ASN A 777 -8.66 -16.34 -13.62
CA ASN A 777 -8.15 -17.64 -13.21
C ASN A 777 -9.00 -18.20 -12.08
#